data_AF-A0A2N1JCG8-F1
#
_entry.id   AF-A0A2N1JCG8-F1
#
_cell.length_a   1.000
_cell.length_b   1.000
_cell.length_c   1.000
_cell.angle_alpha   90.00
_cell.angle_beta   90.00
_cell.angle_gamma   90.00
#
_symmetry.space_group_name_H-M   'P 1'
#
loop_
_entity.id
_entity.type
_entity.pdbx_description
1 polymer ?
#
loop_
_entity_poly.entity_id
_entity_poly.type
_entity_poly.pdbx_seq_one_letter_code
_entity_poly.pdbx_strand_id
1 'polypeptide(L)'
;MRPILLVTGANTGVGQGICERILVQLSTPTPSDSKELQGDNSGEVGTPFHAAEGSKKAAADLERLLVHLHDIEDEALLRHDIPSKWLRSNLVATNREQLRPRTLDLDRKAPVTIDILPLDLASVENSYACADAIKAKYPYLTHMILNAGGASWAGINWPLAIFQMLTNLHCALTRPSYKLQNVGEKSKDGYGWVWQTNTGMHYLLVHELLELMRTSPYNVPSRIIWTGSLEANMGDYYPSDFQCLDKTVSPHPYESTKYQCELAALGMDRALRKKGYAVRAYTAHPGIVASSIFSGVIPGLMLMLMKVAFYVARWTFSREHPIDPYRGAIAASYVAIAPEEGLDSTVRYGARCTFLGKEYVYAGRVDGWTEAPPDTFGFPENKVMLLAQDMLERFDALLWSTSPSSFTRPLQGLQTRLADWKQSTKAFRRMRVDSSARDHATATVQAAAPRGAGTIELEPLDEIIPETLKRGEPMLKVTPKKAAQRVFAVDTDQAFIAWASKRNNIVPLYAIRDVRIGANARTYRQALHIADEHEPRWISVIYQTPKAYKAVHMVALSAESMQRWCDALLRVLAQRLALLTGRAHPSSTQYHWLNASWRDTDTALDLGGVQRLCRRTGIQCGMRELRAHFDAADTEHCGVLHFASFQRFVAALKRRTDIEQIFERVAGGASVLSSDAFSRFIAEEQGEDWGADEQARVYARYSTNGDMRLDGFHAFLLSTDNLAESSPSGPLQHPLTDYFISSSHNTYLVGGQWKGDSTVEGYVRALQQGAKSVELDCWDGPNGQPQVTHGRTLTSRVPFDDVVAAVAQYAFVASPYPLILSLEVHNDVAQQERIAHILTERLGHMLVTSRVAEEADDCLPSPEQLRHKVLVKCKHWPLIHTLEQRGEFGDDMSLSTTDHTESEGDSFLDQARGLVRQMRRPLLKEPRDFPVMSDKLVHLLVYTVGVRFRGINKKEHYAPEHIFSLSEYKALRIIRQGNADLVKHNVVHLTRVYPSLNSLSRLNNSANFLPHTMWAAGCQLVALNWQTRDRGMEMNHAFFAGGAGYRLKPPGLRVRSTLKSTGQAVRITIALTLISAQQLPSGRDDNIAPYVTFSVDAPVQWGKHTQVQVGHEDEHVRSPGALPRTAAASGGLMPSWNTQCTLHIDVPATQGTEKILEHRGTIPQVTHGLLDLCFLRFQVMDEQPGMPVALGSSMVNLGQLRSGYRHIPLYDTQLSRLLYSSLFMHIQYTHVELVNGRF
;
A
#
# COMPACT_ATOMS: atom_id res chain seq x y z
N MET A 1 12.47 46.07 -1.91
CA MET A 1 11.12 45.45 -1.91
C MET A 1 11.18 44.19 -2.77
N ARG A 2 10.33 43.18 -2.54
CA ARG A 2 10.36 41.91 -3.29
C ARG A 2 9.09 41.75 -4.14
N PRO A 3 9.16 41.21 -5.36
CA PRO A 3 7.95 40.97 -6.14
C PRO A 3 7.08 39.92 -5.45
N ILE A 4 5.78 40.14 -5.43
CA ILE A 4 4.79 39.23 -4.85
C ILE A 4 3.90 38.74 -6.00
N LEU A 5 3.96 37.44 -6.25
CA LEU A 5 3.25 36.78 -7.34
C LEU A 5 2.20 35.82 -6.75
N LEU A 6 0.95 35.97 -7.17
CA LEU A 6 -0.13 35.05 -6.84
C LEU A 6 -0.39 34.14 -8.04
N VAL A 7 -0.38 32.83 -7.83
CA VAL A 7 -0.71 31.84 -8.86
C VAL A 7 -1.86 30.97 -8.35
N THR A 8 -3.00 30.97 -9.06
CA THR A 8 -4.13 30.09 -8.74
C THR A 8 -3.94 28.72 -9.39
N GLY A 9 -4.67 27.69 -8.93
CA GLY A 9 -4.62 26.35 -9.52
C GLY A 9 -3.21 25.72 -9.52
N ALA A 10 -2.38 26.07 -8.54
CA ALA A 10 -0.97 25.68 -8.44
C ALA A 10 -0.74 24.29 -7.84
N ASN A 11 -1.79 23.55 -7.50
CA ASN A 11 -1.72 22.24 -6.84
C ASN A 11 -1.23 21.11 -7.77
N THR A 12 -1.53 21.17 -9.07
CA THR A 12 -1.09 20.18 -10.07
C THR A 12 -1.01 20.80 -11.47
N GLY A 13 -0.41 20.09 -12.43
CA GLY A 13 -0.50 20.43 -13.86
C GLY A 13 0.17 21.76 -14.22
N VAL A 14 -0.49 22.56 -15.06
CA VAL A 14 0.09 23.81 -15.62
C VAL A 14 0.37 24.85 -14.54
N GLY A 15 -0.51 25.04 -13.56
CA GLY A 15 -0.30 26.01 -12.49
C GLY A 15 0.92 25.69 -11.64
N GLN A 16 1.16 24.39 -11.37
CA GLN A 16 2.40 23.93 -10.74
C GLN A 16 3.62 24.22 -11.63
N GLY A 17 3.56 23.87 -12.91
CA GLY A 17 4.63 24.12 -13.87
C GLY A 17 4.97 25.62 -14.01
N ILE A 18 3.98 26.51 -13.91
CA ILE A 18 4.17 27.96 -13.88
C ILE A 18 4.99 28.38 -12.66
N CYS A 19 4.64 27.88 -11.47
CA CYS A 19 5.36 28.21 -10.25
C CYS A 19 6.82 27.73 -10.32
N GLU A 20 7.04 26.50 -10.75
CA GLU A 20 8.39 25.92 -10.91
C GLU A 20 9.23 26.71 -11.91
N ARG A 21 8.67 27.01 -13.09
CA ARG A 21 9.39 27.72 -14.14
C ARG A 21 9.72 29.15 -13.74
N ILE A 22 8.78 29.89 -13.15
CA ILE A 22 9.02 31.26 -12.66
C ILE A 22 10.11 31.28 -11.60
N LEU A 23 10.10 30.33 -10.65
CA LEU A 23 11.15 30.22 -9.64
C LEU A 23 12.53 29.99 -10.28
N VAL A 24 12.61 29.17 -11.33
CA VAL A 24 13.86 28.97 -12.08
C VAL A 24 14.28 30.23 -12.83
N GLN A 25 13.36 30.88 -13.53
CA GLN A 25 13.66 32.08 -14.34
C GLN A 25 14.08 33.27 -13.47
N LEU A 26 13.39 33.51 -12.37
CA LEU A 26 13.74 34.58 -11.43
C LEU A 26 15.06 34.30 -10.67
N SER A 27 15.61 33.07 -10.75
CA SER A 27 16.90 32.71 -10.14
C SER A 27 18.13 33.12 -10.94
N THR A 28 17.94 33.55 -12.19
CA THR A 28 19.02 33.84 -13.13
C THR A 28 19.06 35.33 -13.47
N PRO A 29 20.24 35.99 -13.46
CA PRO A 29 20.39 37.42 -13.80
C PRO A 29 19.79 37.80 -15.15
N THR A 30 19.90 36.88 -16.11
CA THR A 30 19.39 36.99 -17.47
C THR A 30 18.43 35.82 -17.75
N PRO A 31 17.15 35.90 -17.33
CA PRO A 31 16.20 34.83 -17.53
C PRO A 31 16.04 34.47 -19.00
N SER A 32 16.14 33.19 -19.33
CA SER A 32 16.00 32.72 -20.72
C SER A 32 14.64 33.03 -21.31
N ASP A 33 13.60 33.05 -20.47
CA ASP A 33 12.22 33.34 -20.88
C ASP A 33 11.94 34.85 -20.98
N SER A 34 12.94 35.73 -20.82
CA SER A 34 12.78 37.18 -21.01
C SER A 34 13.24 37.68 -22.38
N LYS A 35 13.78 36.79 -23.22
CA LYS A 35 14.32 37.13 -24.54
C LYS A 35 13.23 37.56 -25.51
N GLU A 36 13.48 38.65 -26.26
CA GLU A 36 12.55 39.14 -27.28
C GLU A 36 12.20 38.07 -28.33
N LEU A 37 10.97 38.17 -28.85
CA LEU A 37 10.36 37.16 -29.71
C LEU A 37 10.96 37.06 -31.14
N GLN A 38 11.89 37.95 -31.53
CA GLN A 38 12.75 37.86 -32.72
C GLN A 38 13.71 39.06 -32.80
N GLY A 39 15.03 38.85 -32.66
CA GLY A 39 16.04 39.90 -32.87
C GLY A 39 17.41 39.54 -32.27
N ASP A 40 18.41 39.40 -33.12
CA ASP A 40 19.81 39.11 -32.76
C ASP A 40 20.49 40.37 -32.17
N ASN A 41 21.36 40.19 -31.18
CA ASN A 41 22.36 41.16 -30.67
C ASN A 41 21.90 42.59 -30.33
N SER A 42 21.15 42.78 -29.25
CA SER A 42 21.28 44.01 -28.45
C SER A 42 21.30 43.68 -26.95
N GLY A 43 22.08 44.46 -26.20
CA GLY A 43 22.69 44.09 -24.92
C GLY A 43 21.79 43.46 -23.86
N GLU A 44 22.39 42.59 -23.06
CA GLU A 44 21.76 41.88 -21.94
C GLU A 44 21.17 42.86 -20.91
N VAL A 45 19.88 43.16 -21.02
CA VAL A 45 19.15 43.89 -19.97
C VAL A 45 18.50 42.87 -19.04
N GLY A 46 18.98 42.83 -17.79
CA GLY A 46 18.43 41.97 -16.74
C GLY A 46 16.99 42.33 -16.37
N THR A 47 16.21 41.36 -15.90
CA THR A 47 14.82 41.60 -15.47
C THR A 47 14.75 42.45 -14.19
N PRO A 48 13.79 43.39 -14.05
CA PRO A 48 13.59 44.15 -12.81
C PRO A 48 13.14 43.29 -11.62
N PHE A 49 12.82 42.01 -11.83
CA PHE A 49 12.32 41.07 -10.82
C PHE A 49 13.35 40.04 -10.33
N HIS A 50 14.64 40.23 -10.62
CA HIS A 50 15.70 39.27 -10.30
C HIS A 50 15.79 38.91 -8.79
N ALA A 51 15.83 37.61 -8.49
CA ALA A 51 16.06 37.07 -7.15
C ALA A 51 17.47 36.44 -7.05
N ALA A 52 18.16 36.58 -5.91
CA ALA A 52 19.55 36.11 -5.76
C ALA A 52 19.68 34.57 -5.86
N GLU A 53 20.90 34.09 -6.18
CA GLU A 53 21.26 32.67 -6.36
C GLU A 53 20.73 31.77 -5.24
N GLY A 54 19.60 31.10 -5.50
CA GLY A 54 18.94 30.20 -4.53
C GLY A 54 17.62 29.60 -5.01
N SER A 55 16.92 30.23 -5.96
CA SER A 55 15.55 29.84 -6.33
C SER A 55 15.43 28.53 -7.14
N LYS A 56 16.51 28.00 -7.73
CA LYS A 56 16.53 26.64 -8.33
C LYS A 56 16.25 25.55 -7.29
N LYS A 57 16.72 25.74 -6.05
CA LYS A 57 16.45 24.82 -4.94
C LYS A 57 15.00 24.95 -4.45
N ALA A 58 14.45 26.17 -4.46
CA ALA A 58 13.06 26.43 -4.09
C ALA A 58 12.06 25.78 -5.07
N ALA A 59 12.36 25.73 -6.37
CA ALA A 59 11.54 25.02 -7.35
C ALA A 59 11.45 23.50 -7.06
N ALA A 60 12.58 22.84 -6.80
CA ALA A 60 12.62 21.42 -6.45
C ALA A 60 11.97 21.12 -5.08
N ASP A 61 12.00 22.08 -4.15
CA ASP A 61 11.34 21.94 -2.85
C ASP A 61 9.82 22.21 -2.93
N LEU A 62 9.35 23.06 -3.87
CA LEU A 62 7.93 23.27 -4.15
C LEU A 62 7.26 22.01 -4.71
N GLU A 63 7.91 21.33 -5.68
CA GLU A 63 7.41 20.08 -6.27
C GLU A 63 7.18 19.00 -5.20
N ARG A 64 8.16 18.79 -4.31
CA ARG A 64 8.05 17.84 -3.18
C ARG A 64 6.90 18.16 -2.22
N LEU A 65 6.57 19.43 -2.09
CA LEU A 65 5.61 19.91 -1.11
C LEU A 65 4.17 19.84 -1.61
N LEU A 66 3.93 20.19 -2.87
CA LEU A 66 2.60 20.08 -3.47
C LEU A 66 2.14 18.62 -3.55
N VAL A 67 3.06 17.68 -3.82
CA VAL A 67 2.79 16.24 -3.75
C VAL A 67 2.36 15.80 -2.34
N HIS A 68 2.97 16.37 -1.28
CA HIS A 68 2.59 16.06 0.10
C HIS A 68 1.22 16.63 0.50
N LEU A 69 0.80 17.74 -0.10
CA LEU A 69 -0.54 18.32 0.13
C LEU A 69 -1.62 17.53 -0.62
N HIS A 70 -1.33 17.01 -1.80
CA HIS A 70 -2.23 16.14 -2.58
C HIS A 70 -2.53 14.83 -1.84
N ASP A 71 -1.51 14.20 -1.23
CA ASP A 71 -1.65 12.99 -0.42
C ASP A 71 -2.60 13.21 0.81
N ILE A 72 -2.67 14.43 1.35
CA ILE A 72 -3.52 14.79 2.50
C ILE A 72 -4.98 15.02 2.08
N GLU A 73 -5.22 15.61 0.90
CA GLU A 73 -6.56 15.77 0.34
C GLU A 73 -7.17 14.42 -0.04
N ASP A 74 -6.39 13.51 -0.64
CA ASP A 74 -6.82 12.14 -0.96
C ASP A 74 -7.14 11.31 0.30
N GLU A 75 -6.37 11.47 1.40
CA GLU A 75 -6.66 10.83 2.69
C GLU A 75 -7.96 11.35 3.35
N ALA A 76 -8.33 12.60 3.11
CA ALA A 76 -9.59 13.18 3.61
C ALA A 76 -10.79 12.75 2.73
N LEU A 77 -10.58 12.60 1.42
CA LEU A 77 -11.54 12.11 0.43
C LEU A 77 -11.88 10.62 0.58
N LEU A 78 -10.94 9.81 1.07
CA LEU A 78 -11.12 8.37 1.33
C LEU A 78 -12.01 8.05 2.55
N ARG A 79 -12.38 9.05 3.37
CA ARG A 79 -13.15 8.83 4.62
C ARG A 79 -14.66 9.02 4.51
N HIS A 80 -15.19 9.45 3.35
CA HIS A 80 -16.62 9.66 3.14
C HIS A 80 -17.12 8.94 1.89
N ASP A 81 -17.85 7.83 2.07
CA ASP A 81 -18.52 7.08 1.00
C ASP A 81 -19.75 7.83 0.47
N ILE A 82 -19.66 8.41 -0.73
CA ILE A 82 -20.83 8.90 -1.49
C ILE A 82 -20.69 8.49 -2.97
N PRO A 83 -21.74 7.92 -3.62
CA PRO A 83 -21.67 7.47 -5.00
C PRO A 83 -21.84 8.62 -6.00
N SER A 84 -21.15 8.50 -7.14
CA SER A 84 -21.00 9.44 -8.26
C SER A 84 -19.94 10.54 -8.07
N LYS A 85 -19.06 10.64 -9.08
CA LYS A 85 -17.87 11.52 -9.14
C LYS A 85 -18.20 13.02 -9.19
N TRP A 86 -19.48 13.36 -9.35
CA TRP A 86 -19.92 14.69 -9.75
C TRP A 86 -20.39 15.58 -8.59
N LEU A 87 -20.83 15.00 -7.47
CA LEU A 87 -21.19 15.73 -6.24
C LEU A 87 -19.99 16.07 -5.33
N ARG A 88 -18.75 15.87 -5.82
CA ARG A 88 -17.50 15.89 -5.02
C ARG A 88 -16.86 17.26 -4.82
N SER A 89 -17.39 18.33 -5.41
CA SER A 89 -16.90 19.72 -5.21
C SER A 89 -17.44 20.39 -3.93
N ASN A 90 -18.17 19.66 -3.09
CA ASN A 90 -19.00 20.24 -2.04
C ASN A 90 -18.46 20.14 -0.60
N LEU A 91 -17.19 19.78 -0.39
CA LEU A 91 -16.62 19.55 0.96
C LEU A 91 -15.57 20.58 1.43
N VAL A 92 -15.35 21.70 0.72
CA VAL A 92 -14.50 22.81 1.20
C VAL A 92 -15.33 24.01 1.68
N ALA A 93 -16.31 23.73 2.53
CA ALA A 93 -16.97 24.71 3.40
C ALA A 93 -17.15 23.98 4.74
N THR A 94 -16.60 24.36 5.88
CA THR A 94 -16.33 25.68 6.45
C THR A 94 -15.34 25.50 7.61
N ASN A 95 -14.16 26.11 7.57
CA ASN A 95 -13.43 26.46 8.79
C ASN A 95 -12.39 27.54 8.50
N ARG A 96 -12.62 28.77 8.97
CA ARG A 96 -11.70 29.92 8.79
C ARG A 96 -10.29 29.68 9.30
N GLU A 97 -10.06 28.69 10.17
CA GLU A 97 -8.73 28.35 10.68
C GLU A 97 -7.83 27.57 9.71
N GLN A 98 -8.37 26.95 8.66
CA GLN A 98 -7.59 26.22 7.64
C GLN A 98 -7.05 27.12 6.53
N LEU A 99 -7.54 28.36 6.42
CA LEU A 99 -7.08 29.38 5.46
C LEU A 99 -5.82 30.14 5.91
N ARG A 100 -5.12 29.69 6.97
CA ARG A 100 -3.87 30.35 7.38
C ARG A 100 -2.78 30.10 6.31
N PRO A 101 -2.18 31.15 5.72
CA PRO A 101 -1.10 30.99 4.75
C PRO A 101 0.02 30.17 5.38
N ARG A 102 0.31 29.02 4.77
CA ARG A 102 1.42 28.17 5.21
C ARG A 102 2.70 28.76 4.61
N THR A 103 3.40 29.57 5.41
CA THR A 103 4.71 30.11 5.03
C THR A 103 5.77 29.02 5.14
N LEU A 104 6.37 28.69 4.01
CA LEU A 104 7.47 27.74 3.95
C LEU A 104 8.79 28.50 3.84
N ASP A 105 9.53 28.48 4.93
CA ASP A 105 10.86 29.06 5.05
C ASP A 105 11.88 28.07 4.47
N LEU A 106 12.01 28.08 3.14
CA LEU A 106 12.91 27.22 2.38
C LEU A 106 14.35 27.74 2.52
N ASP A 107 15.02 27.28 3.59
CA ASP A 107 16.43 27.55 3.90
C ASP A 107 16.71 29.01 4.33
N ARG A 108 17.33 29.22 5.51
CA ARG A 108 17.63 30.55 6.10
C ARG A 108 18.60 31.43 5.25
N LYS A 109 18.95 31.00 4.04
CA LYS A 109 19.88 31.67 3.12
C LYS A 109 19.29 31.96 1.73
N ALA A 110 18.08 31.50 1.39
CA ALA A 110 17.45 31.82 0.10
C ALA A 110 16.50 33.04 0.21
N PRO A 111 16.51 33.99 -0.75
CA PRO A 111 15.71 35.22 -0.69
C PRO A 111 14.25 35.09 -1.13
N VAL A 112 13.68 33.87 -1.19
CA VAL A 112 12.32 33.60 -1.72
C VAL A 112 11.43 33.03 -0.62
N THR A 113 10.21 33.56 -0.50
CA THR A 113 9.18 33.08 0.43
C THR A 113 8.01 32.54 -0.37
N ILE A 114 7.60 31.30 -0.09
CA ILE A 114 6.44 30.67 -0.73
C ILE A 114 5.35 30.47 0.32
N ASP A 115 4.17 30.94 -0.02
CA ASP A 115 2.97 30.85 0.81
C ASP A 115 1.86 30.14 0.06
N ILE A 116 1.31 29.10 0.71
CA ILE A 116 0.22 28.32 0.14
C ILE A 116 -1.07 28.64 0.89
N LEU A 117 -2.10 28.97 0.11
CA LEU A 117 -3.45 29.27 0.55
C LEU A 117 -4.42 28.29 -0.12
N PRO A 118 -5.32 27.63 0.63
CA PRO A 118 -6.39 26.86 0.02
C PRO A 118 -7.39 27.80 -0.66
N LEU A 119 -7.80 27.46 -1.87
CA LEU A 119 -8.73 28.23 -2.69
C LEU A 119 -9.68 27.27 -3.42
N ASP A 120 -10.97 27.39 -3.14
CA ASP A 120 -12.03 26.70 -3.87
C ASP A 120 -12.77 27.68 -4.79
N LEU A 121 -12.46 27.62 -6.09
CA LEU A 121 -13.07 28.45 -7.12
C LEU A 121 -14.51 28.04 -7.47
N ALA A 122 -15.04 26.96 -6.87
CA ALA A 122 -16.46 26.62 -6.95
C ALA A 122 -17.27 27.26 -5.81
N SER A 123 -16.62 28.04 -4.92
CA SER A 123 -17.23 28.72 -3.78
C SER A 123 -16.93 30.21 -3.75
N VAL A 124 -17.99 31.03 -3.76
CA VAL A 124 -17.90 32.49 -3.58
C VAL A 124 -17.35 32.84 -2.20
N GLU A 125 -17.86 32.22 -1.14
CA GLU A 125 -17.43 32.48 0.24
C GLU A 125 -15.93 32.18 0.43
N ASN A 126 -15.46 31.06 -0.11
CA ASN A 126 -14.05 30.68 -0.04
C ASN A 126 -13.15 31.68 -0.80
N SER A 127 -13.60 32.11 -1.98
CA SER A 127 -12.87 33.08 -2.81
C SER A 127 -12.71 34.43 -2.11
N TYR A 128 -13.77 34.97 -1.49
CA TYR A 128 -13.68 36.17 -0.65
C TYR A 128 -12.75 35.98 0.55
N ALA A 129 -12.87 34.85 1.25
CA ALA A 129 -12.03 34.56 2.41
C ALA A 129 -10.53 34.44 2.04
N CYS A 130 -10.23 33.91 0.85
CA CYS A 130 -8.87 33.87 0.31
C CYS A 130 -8.36 35.28 -0.03
N ALA A 131 -9.18 36.12 -0.68
CA ALA A 131 -8.84 37.50 -0.96
C ALA A 131 -8.57 38.30 0.32
N ASP A 132 -9.40 38.15 1.35
CA ASP A 132 -9.20 38.79 2.66
C ASP A 132 -7.89 38.33 3.33
N ALA A 133 -7.55 37.05 3.23
CA ALA A 133 -6.29 36.53 3.77
C ALA A 133 -5.07 37.12 3.04
N ILE A 134 -5.16 37.37 1.74
CA ILE A 134 -4.11 38.01 0.94
C ILE A 134 -3.99 39.49 1.31
N LYS A 135 -5.11 40.24 1.34
CA LYS A 135 -5.18 41.65 1.76
C LYS A 135 -4.61 41.86 3.16
N ALA A 136 -4.89 40.95 4.09
CA ALA A 136 -4.39 41.04 5.46
C ALA A 136 -2.87 40.81 5.57
N LYS A 137 -2.26 40.12 4.61
CA LYS A 137 -0.85 39.68 4.71
C LYS A 137 0.10 40.49 3.84
N TYR A 138 -0.31 40.89 2.65
CA TYR A 138 0.58 41.50 1.67
C TYR A 138 0.20 42.96 1.41
N PRO A 139 1.18 43.89 1.44
CA PRO A 139 0.91 45.31 1.22
C PRO A 139 0.64 45.66 -0.26
N TYR A 140 1.07 44.80 -1.18
CA TYR A 140 0.85 44.94 -2.62
C TYR A 140 0.98 43.59 -3.33
N LEU A 141 0.55 43.53 -4.59
CA LEU A 141 0.78 42.41 -5.52
C LEU A 141 1.42 42.93 -6.80
N THR A 142 2.39 42.19 -7.33
CA THR A 142 3.02 42.53 -8.63
C THR A 142 2.40 41.76 -9.79
N HIS A 143 2.03 40.49 -9.56
CA HIS A 143 1.44 39.63 -10.59
C HIS A 143 0.33 38.76 -10.02
N MET A 144 -0.72 38.57 -10.81
CA MET A 144 -1.75 37.55 -10.60
C MET A 144 -1.79 36.65 -11.84
N ILE A 145 -1.46 35.38 -11.69
CA ILE A 145 -1.54 34.38 -12.75
C ILE A 145 -2.73 33.46 -12.47
N LEU A 146 -3.73 33.55 -13.33
CA LEU A 146 -5.03 32.92 -13.15
C LEU A 146 -5.07 31.65 -14.00
N ASN A 147 -4.71 30.52 -13.40
CA ASN A 147 -4.71 29.23 -14.07
C ASN A 147 -6.10 28.58 -13.97
N ALA A 148 -6.88 28.69 -15.04
CA ALA A 148 -8.15 28.02 -15.21
C ALA A 148 -7.93 26.56 -15.67
N GLY A 149 -8.68 25.59 -15.12
CA GLY A 149 -8.50 24.17 -15.47
C GLY A 149 -9.66 23.25 -15.11
N GLY A 150 -10.82 23.80 -14.76
CA GLY A 150 -12.02 23.01 -14.44
C GLY A 150 -12.75 22.58 -15.71
N ALA A 151 -13.16 21.33 -15.80
CA ALA A 151 -13.99 20.85 -16.91
C ALA A 151 -14.85 19.69 -16.42
N SER A 152 -16.08 19.58 -16.94
CA SER A 152 -16.97 18.46 -16.65
C SER A 152 -17.10 17.56 -17.88
N TRP A 153 -16.42 16.42 -17.84
CA TRP A 153 -16.35 15.48 -18.97
C TRP A 153 -17.37 14.36 -18.80
N ALA A 154 -18.19 14.14 -19.83
CA ALA A 154 -19.15 13.05 -19.90
C ALA A 154 -18.52 11.76 -20.46
N GLY A 155 -17.47 11.87 -21.29
CA GLY A 155 -16.86 10.72 -21.95
C GLY A 155 -16.13 11.06 -23.25
N ILE A 156 -15.89 10.03 -24.06
CA ILE A 156 -15.33 10.13 -25.42
C ILE A 156 -16.29 9.49 -26.41
N ASN A 157 -16.57 10.18 -27.51
CA ASN A 157 -17.21 9.59 -28.68
C ASN A 157 -16.19 8.75 -29.45
N TRP A 158 -16.09 7.47 -29.10
CA TRP A 158 -15.09 6.54 -29.62
C TRP A 158 -15.13 6.34 -31.14
N PRO A 159 -16.29 6.16 -31.80
CA PRO A 159 -16.35 6.11 -33.26
C PRO A 159 -15.78 7.36 -33.93
N LEU A 160 -16.14 8.55 -33.44
CA LEU A 160 -15.62 9.81 -33.96
C LEU A 160 -14.12 9.96 -33.67
N ALA A 161 -13.67 9.54 -32.49
CA ALA A 161 -12.27 9.56 -32.11
C ALA A 161 -11.40 8.69 -33.02
N ILE A 162 -11.82 7.45 -33.28
CA ILE A 162 -11.12 6.53 -34.19
C ILE A 162 -11.13 7.10 -35.60
N PHE A 163 -12.28 7.58 -36.08
CA PHE A 163 -12.39 8.18 -37.41
C PHE A 163 -11.46 9.38 -37.58
N GLN A 164 -11.44 10.30 -36.61
CA GLN A 164 -10.58 11.48 -36.65
C GLN A 164 -9.10 11.13 -36.46
N MET A 165 -8.75 10.14 -35.63
CA MET A 165 -7.38 9.62 -35.51
C MET A 165 -6.86 9.08 -36.85
N LEU A 166 -7.71 8.39 -37.62
CA LEU A 166 -7.34 7.77 -38.90
C LEU A 166 -7.34 8.77 -40.07
N THR A 167 -8.22 9.77 -40.06
CA THR A 167 -8.41 10.71 -41.18
C THR A 167 -7.68 12.04 -41.00
N ASN A 168 -7.49 12.50 -39.76
CA ASN A 168 -6.84 13.78 -39.45
C ASN A 168 -6.20 13.77 -38.06
N LEU A 169 -5.15 12.95 -37.90
CA LEU A 169 -4.41 12.75 -36.65
C LEU A 169 -4.02 14.08 -35.96
N HIS A 170 -3.58 15.07 -36.73
CA HIS A 170 -3.16 16.37 -36.19
C HIS A 170 -4.33 17.13 -35.54
N CYS A 171 -5.46 17.26 -36.25
CA CYS A 171 -6.66 17.89 -35.70
C CYS A 171 -7.15 17.13 -34.46
N ALA A 172 -7.15 15.82 -34.56
CA ALA A 172 -7.70 14.94 -33.54
C ALA A 172 -6.86 14.87 -32.24
N LEU A 173 -5.60 15.32 -32.27
CA LEU A 173 -4.74 15.47 -31.09
C LEU A 173 -4.60 16.93 -30.62
N THR A 174 -4.82 17.90 -31.50
CA THR A 174 -4.69 19.34 -31.18
C THR A 174 -6.03 19.97 -30.75
N ARG A 175 -7.14 19.54 -31.36
CA ARG A 175 -8.52 20.03 -31.15
C ARG A 175 -9.52 18.86 -31.25
N PRO A 176 -9.52 17.93 -30.28
CA PRO A 176 -10.35 16.74 -30.37
C PRO A 176 -11.84 17.06 -30.27
N SER A 177 -12.60 16.88 -31.36
CA SER A 177 -14.06 17.13 -31.34
C SER A 177 -14.88 15.96 -30.79
N TYR A 178 -14.22 14.87 -30.41
CA TYR A 178 -14.83 13.68 -29.83
C TYR A 178 -14.95 13.74 -28.30
N LYS A 179 -14.55 14.84 -27.67
CA LYS A 179 -14.73 15.06 -26.22
C LYS A 179 -16.20 15.31 -25.93
N LEU A 180 -16.79 14.51 -25.05
CA LEU A 180 -18.15 14.72 -24.56
C LEU A 180 -18.08 15.44 -23.22
N GLN A 181 -18.88 16.50 -23.07
CA GLN A 181 -18.94 17.33 -21.87
C GLN A 181 -20.34 17.30 -21.26
N ASN A 182 -20.41 17.40 -19.93
CA ASN A 182 -21.66 17.69 -19.26
C ASN A 182 -21.93 19.20 -19.36
N VAL A 183 -23.19 19.57 -19.55
CA VAL A 183 -23.64 20.96 -19.75
C VAL A 183 -24.83 21.23 -18.84
N GLY A 184 -24.98 22.45 -18.34
CA GLY A 184 -26.07 22.82 -17.42
C GLY A 184 -25.78 22.62 -15.94
N GLU A 185 -24.54 22.25 -15.63
CA GLU A 185 -24.08 21.99 -14.27
C GLU A 185 -23.97 23.26 -13.44
N LYS A 186 -24.54 23.25 -12.24
CA LYS A 186 -24.49 24.38 -11.30
C LYS A 186 -23.68 24.06 -10.05
N SER A 187 -23.00 25.05 -9.51
CA SER A 187 -22.36 24.98 -8.20
C SER A 187 -23.36 25.11 -7.05
N LYS A 188 -22.88 24.97 -5.82
CA LYS A 188 -23.65 25.30 -4.60
C LYS A 188 -24.12 26.74 -4.54
N ASP A 189 -23.38 27.66 -5.15
CA ASP A 189 -23.72 29.08 -5.19
C ASP A 189 -24.75 29.40 -6.29
N GLY A 190 -25.18 28.39 -7.06
CA GLY A 190 -26.22 28.52 -8.09
C GLY A 190 -25.72 28.98 -9.46
N TYR A 191 -24.42 29.26 -9.60
CA TYR A 191 -23.80 29.64 -10.88
C TYR A 191 -23.43 28.42 -11.72
N GLY A 192 -23.29 28.61 -13.04
CA GLY A 192 -22.74 27.57 -13.92
C GLY A 192 -21.35 27.13 -13.44
N TRP A 193 -21.17 25.85 -13.13
CA TRP A 193 -19.98 25.35 -12.41
C TRP A 193 -18.69 25.50 -13.22
N VAL A 194 -18.72 25.16 -14.51
CA VAL A 194 -17.55 25.31 -15.41
C VAL A 194 -17.20 26.79 -15.58
N TRP A 195 -18.22 27.66 -15.68
CA TRP A 195 -18.02 29.10 -15.73
C TRP A 195 -17.43 29.67 -14.43
N GLN A 196 -18.02 29.31 -13.29
CA GLN A 196 -17.61 29.81 -11.98
C GLN A 196 -16.15 29.45 -11.67
N THR A 197 -15.76 28.20 -11.95
CA THR A 197 -14.42 27.69 -11.65
C THR A 197 -13.33 28.17 -12.59
N ASN A 198 -13.64 28.44 -13.86
CA ASN A 198 -12.63 28.91 -14.82
C ASN A 198 -12.54 30.43 -14.91
N THR A 199 -13.66 31.14 -14.87
CA THR A 199 -13.70 32.58 -15.19
C THR A 199 -14.34 33.40 -14.08
N GLY A 200 -15.49 32.99 -13.55
CA GLY A 200 -16.29 33.79 -12.60
C GLY A 200 -15.55 34.12 -11.30
N MET A 201 -15.05 33.12 -10.57
CA MET A 201 -14.35 33.38 -9.29
C MET A 201 -12.95 33.96 -9.47
N HIS A 202 -12.30 33.72 -10.61
CA HIS A 202 -11.08 34.44 -10.96
C HIS A 202 -11.35 35.94 -11.16
N TYR A 203 -12.43 36.29 -11.84
CA TYR A 203 -12.83 37.68 -12.04
C TYR A 203 -13.15 38.37 -10.70
N LEU A 204 -13.87 37.70 -9.81
CA LEU A 204 -14.13 38.16 -8.44
C LEU A 204 -12.83 38.39 -7.66
N LEU A 205 -11.89 37.43 -7.69
CA LEU A 205 -10.59 37.57 -7.01
C LEU A 205 -9.79 38.76 -7.52
N VAL A 206 -9.77 38.99 -8.84
CA VAL A 206 -9.08 40.16 -9.41
C VAL A 206 -9.75 41.44 -8.96
N HIS A 207 -11.08 41.50 -8.95
CA HIS A 207 -11.81 42.67 -8.46
C HIS A 207 -11.45 42.99 -7.00
N GLU A 208 -11.44 41.98 -6.13
CA GLU A 208 -11.11 42.13 -4.70
C GLU A 208 -9.65 42.50 -4.42
N LEU A 209 -8.72 42.07 -5.27
CA LEU A 209 -7.28 42.26 -5.06
C LEU A 209 -6.69 43.39 -5.92
N LEU A 210 -7.50 44.05 -6.75
CA LEU A 210 -7.06 45.11 -7.66
C LEU A 210 -6.37 46.26 -6.93
N GLU A 211 -6.83 46.62 -5.73
CA GLU A 211 -6.22 47.67 -4.92
C GLU A 211 -4.76 47.34 -4.57
N LEU A 212 -4.47 46.10 -4.16
CA LEU A 212 -3.10 45.66 -3.88
C LEU A 212 -2.21 45.71 -5.12
N MET A 213 -2.76 45.45 -6.31
CA MET A 213 -1.99 45.55 -7.54
C MET A 213 -1.64 46.99 -7.91
N ARG A 214 -2.52 47.93 -7.56
CA ARG A 214 -2.33 49.38 -7.79
C ARG A 214 -1.33 50.00 -6.81
N THR A 215 -1.19 49.43 -5.61
CA THR A 215 -0.23 49.89 -4.59
C THR A 215 1.18 49.31 -4.78
N SER A 216 1.43 48.60 -5.88
CA SER A 216 2.76 48.07 -6.21
C SER A 216 3.82 49.20 -6.22
N PRO A 217 4.95 49.02 -5.53
CA PRO A 217 6.01 50.04 -5.41
C PRO A 217 6.95 50.08 -6.63
N TYR A 218 6.68 49.27 -7.65
CA TYR A 218 7.54 49.15 -8.83
C TYR A 218 7.11 50.13 -9.93
N ASN A 219 8.10 50.69 -10.63
CA ASN A 219 7.86 51.61 -11.76
C ASN A 219 7.33 50.90 -13.01
N VAL A 220 7.26 49.57 -12.98
CA VAL A 220 6.67 48.72 -14.02
C VAL A 220 5.25 48.33 -13.62
N PRO A 221 4.29 48.29 -14.56
CA PRO A 221 2.90 47.93 -14.26
C PRO A 221 2.78 46.54 -13.65
N SER A 222 1.86 46.37 -12.70
CA SER A 222 1.46 45.04 -12.22
C SER A 222 0.73 44.27 -13.32
N ARG A 223 0.86 42.95 -13.37
CA ARG A 223 0.31 42.13 -14.47
C ARG A 223 -0.71 41.09 -14.03
N ILE A 224 -1.84 41.03 -14.73
CA ILE A 224 -2.87 39.99 -14.61
C ILE A 224 -2.73 39.08 -15.83
N ILE A 225 -2.44 37.80 -15.62
CA ILE A 225 -2.20 36.83 -16.69
C ILE A 225 -3.32 35.79 -16.65
N TRP A 226 -4.20 35.84 -17.64
CA TRP A 226 -5.29 34.88 -17.81
C TRP A 226 -4.83 33.68 -18.62
N THR A 227 -5.10 32.47 -18.11
CA THR A 227 -4.70 31.23 -18.79
C THR A 227 -5.81 30.70 -19.70
N GLY A 228 -5.66 30.96 -21.01
CA GLY A 228 -6.54 30.49 -22.07
C GLY A 228 -6.25 29.04 -22.52
N SER A 229 -6.69 28.69 -23.72
CA SER A 229 -6.49 27.36 -24.33
C SER A 229 -6.37 27.48 -25.85
N LEU A 230 -5.71 26.53 -26.50
CA LEU A 230 -5.75 26.38 -27.97
C LEU A 230 -7.16 26.11 -28.53
N GLU A 231 -8.05 25.69 -27.63
CA GLU A 231 -9.46 25.39 -27.89
C GLU A 231 -10.38 26.58 -27.55
N ALA A 232 -9.82 27.73 -27.16
CA ALA A 232 -10.59 28.96 -27.04
C ALA A 232 -11.07 29.41 -28.44
N ASN A 233 -12.38 29.33 -28.66
CA ASN A 233 -13.01 29.64 -29.94
C ASN A 233 -14.19 30.60 -29.76
N MET A 234 -14.33 31.56 -30.68
CA MET A 234 -15.43 32.52 -30.66
C MET A 234 -16.80 31.85 -30.88
N GLY A 235 -16.84 30.77 -31.67
CA GLY A 235 -18.05 30.01 -32.00
C GLY A 235 -18.66 29.24 -30.84
N ASP A 236 -17.91 29.01 -29.76
CA ASP A 236 -18.38 28.32 -28.56
C ASP A 236 -18.88 29.29 -27.47
N TYR A 237 -18.76 30.61 -27.69
CA TYR A 237 -19.18 31.63 -26.74
C TYR A 237 -20.49 32.33 -27.12
N TYR A 238 -21.46 32.24 -26.22
CA TYR A 238 -22.80 32.79 -26.40
C TYR A 238 -23.12 33.77 -25.27
N PRO A 239 -23.17 35.09 -25.53
CA PRO A 239 -23.43 36.11 -24.50
C PRO A 239 -24.76 35.94 -23.74
N SER A 240 -25.77 35.34 -24.38
CA SER A 240 -27.07 35.04 -23.76
C SER A 240 -27.01 33.92 -22.73
N ASP A 241 -26.00 33.05 -22.81
CA ASP A 241 -25.79 31.92 -21.90
C ASP A 241 -24.31 31.84 -21.49
N PHE A 242 -23.75 32.97 -21.05
CA PHE A 242 -22.33 33.07 -20.70
C PHE A 242 -21.90 32.17 -19.54
N GLN A 243 -22.84 31.71 -18.71
CA GLN A 243 -22.62 30.72 -17.65
C GLN A 243 -22.63 29.26 -18.14
N CYS A 244 -22.93 29.03 -19.43
CA CYS A 244 -23.01 27.72 -20.08
C CYS A 244 -24.03 26.76 -19.43
N LEU A 245 -25.23 27.27 -19.14
CA LEU A 245 -26.30 26.53 -18.49
C LEU A 245 -27.23 25.81 -19.47
N ASP A 246 -27.34 26.29 -20.70
CA ASP A 246 -28.23 25.72 -21.71
C ASP A 246 -27.44 24.82 -22.68
N LYS A 247 -27.76 23.52 -22.66
CA LYS A 247 -27.12 22.52 -23.53
C LYS A 247 -27.38 22.76 -25.03
N THR A 248 -28.49 23.39 -25.38
CA THR A 248 -28.86 23.67 -26.77
C THR A 248 -28.13 24.90 -27.33
N VAL A 249 -27.74 25.82 -26.44
CA VAL A 249 -27.03 27.05 -26.79
C VAL A 249 -25.52 26.87 -26.64
N SER A 250 -25.05 26.38 -25.50
CA SER A 250 -23.63 26.30 -25.14
C SER A 250 -23.14 24.84 -24.96
N PRO A 251 -23.08 24.02 -26.02
CA PRO A 251 -22.73 22.60 -25.91
C PRO A 251 -21.27 22.32 -25.50
N HIS A 252 -20.41 23.34 -25.57
CA HIS A 252 -18.96 23.26 -25.33
C HIS A 252 -18.52 24.22 -24.20
N PRO A 253 -18.94 23.95 -22.93
CA PRO A 253 -18.73 24.88 -21.82
C PRO A 253 -17.25 25.13 -21.49
N TYR A 254 -16.37 24.15 -21.66
CA TYR A 254 -14.93 24.34 -21.43
C TYR A 254 -14.32 25.30 -22.47
N GLU A 255 -14.53 25.05 -23.76
CA GLU A 255 -14.04 25.90 -24.86
C GLU A 255 -14.58 27.33 -24.74
N SER A 256 -15.87 27.47 -24.41
CA SER A 256 -16.53 28.74 -24.13
C SER A 256 -15.82 29.53 -23.02
N THR A 257 -15.61 28.91 -21.86
CA THR A 257 -14.99 29.59 -20.69
C THR A 257 -13.51 29.90 -20.91
N LYS A 258 -12.81 29.12 -21.74
CA LYS A 258 -11.45 29.44 -22.17
C LYS A 258 -11.39 30.66 -23.09
N TYR A 259 -12.35 30.81 -23.99
CA TYR A 259 -12.49 32.04 -24.78
C TYR A 259 -12.84 33.24 -23.90
N GLN A 260 -13.71 33.06 -22.90
CA GLN A 260 -14.01 34.10 -21.91
C GLN A 260 -12.78 34.55 -21.12
N CYS A 261 -11.80 33.67 -20.84
CA CYS A 261 -10.53 34.08 -20.23
C CYS A 261 -9.74 35.04 -21.14
N GLU A 262 -9.73 34.81 -22.46
CA GLU A 262 -9.07 35.70 -23.44
C GLU A 262 -9.81 37.05 -23.54
N LEU A 263 -11.15 37.04 -23.54
CA LEU A 263 -11.97 38.24 -23.51
C LEU A 263 -11.80 39.04 -22.20
N ALA A 264 -11.69 38.36 -21.06
CA ALA A 264 -11.51 39.00 -19.77
C ALA A 264 -10.20 39.78 -19.74
N ALA A 265 -9.10 39.21 -20.23
CA ALA A 265 -7.83 39.91 -20.35
C ALA A 265 -7.94 41.17 -21.21
N LEU A 266 -8.52 41.06 -22.42
CA LEU A 266 -8.70 42.18 -23.34
C LEU A 266 -9.57 43.30 -22.77
N GLY A 267 -10.75 42.94 -22.25
CA GLY A 267 -11.72 43.87 -21.69
C GLY A 267 -11.16 44.57 -20.46
N MET A 268 -10.51 43.82 -19.56
CA MET A 268 -9.92 44.37 -18.35
C MET A 268 -8.75 45.29 -18.66
N ASP A 269 -7.85 44.92 -19.57
CA ASP A 269 -6.71 45.78 -19.94
C ASP A 269 -7.21 47.14 -20.47
N ARG A 270 -8.22 47.13 -21.35
CA ARG A 270 -8.85 48.37 -21.86
C ARG A 270 -9.52 49.17 -20.74
N ALA A 271 -10.26 48.51 -19.84
CA ALA A 271 -10.94 49.17 -18.73
C ALA A 271 -9.95 49.80 -17.72
N LEU A 272 -8.87 49.08 -17.38
CA LEU A 272 -7.81 49.54 -16.47
C LEU A 272 -7.04 50.71 -17.08
N ARG A 273 -6.68 50.64 -18.37
CA ARG A 273 -6.04 51.73 -19.11
C ARG A 273 -6.92 52.97 -19.16
N LYS A 274 -8.22 52.82 -19.44
CA LYS A 274 -9.19 53.93 -19.44
C LYS A 274 -9.29 54.60 -18.07
N LYS A 275 -9.16 53.83 -16.99
CA LYS A 275 -9.11 54.34 -15.59
C LYS A 275 -7.73 54.91 -15.19
N GLY A 276 -6.72 54.87 -16.08
CA GLY A 276 -5.37 55.35 -15.81
C GLY A 276 -4.59 54.49 -14.82
N TYR A 277 -4.99 53.24 -14.60
CA TYR A 277 -4.31 52.35 -13.65
C TYR A 277 -3.06 51.74 -14.27
N ALA A 278 -1.96 51.72 -13.52
CA ALA A 278 -0.71 51.05 -13.88
C ALA A 278 -0.80 49.52 -13.65
N VAL A 279 -1.88 48.90 -14.14
CA VAL A 279 -2.13 47.46 -14.10
C VAL A 279 -2.51 47.01 -15.51
N ARG A 280 -1.87 45.95 -15.99
CA ARG A 280 -2.03 45.43 -17.35
C ARG A 280 -2.54 44.00 -17.32
N ALA A 281 -3.37 43.62 -18.29
CA ALA A 281 -3.89 42.27 -18.41
C ALA A 281 -3.49 41.63 -19.75
N TYR A 282 -3.10 40.35 -19.69
CA TYR A 282 -2.57 39.58 -20.82
C TYR A 282 -3.14 38.17 -20.83
N THR A 283 -3.07 37.55 -22.00
CA THR A 283 -3.51 36.16 -22.22
C THR A 283 -2.31 35.28 -22.49
N ALA A 284 -2.23 34.13 -21.80
CA ALA A 284 -1.25 33.08 -22.08
C ALA A 284 -1.96 31.71 -22.22
N HIS A 285 -1.46 30.82 -23.09
CA HIS A 285 -1.94 29.44 -23.18
C HIS A 285 -0.78 28.42 -23.15
N PRO A 286 -0.98 27.26 -22.50
CA PRO A 286 0.10 26.28 -22.29
C PRO A 286 0.37 25.37 -23.51
N GLY A 287 -0.40 25.52 -24.58
CA GLY A 287 -0.41 24.58 -25.70
C GLY A 287 -1.07 23.25 -25.30
N ILE A 288 -0.70 22.15 -25.96
CA ILE A 288 -1.16 20.80 -25.61
C ILE A 288 -0.19 20.18 -24.60
N VAL A 289 -0.65 20.13 -23.36
CA VAL A 289 0.02 19.46 -22.25
C VAL A 289 -0.78 18.23 -21.83
N ALA A 290 -0.08 17.17 -21.42
CA ALA A 290 -0.70 15.98 -20.89
C ALA A 290 -1.16 16.22 -19.44
N SER A 291 -2.30 16.90 -19.30
CA SER A 291 -2.89 17.28 -18.03
C SER A 291 -3.68 16.14 -17.37
N SER A 292 -3.79 16.17 -16.04
CA SER A 292 -4.60 15.26 -15.21
C SER A 292 -6.12 15.45 -15.41
N ILE A 293 -6.54 16.46 -16.17
CA ILE A 293 -7.95 16.81 -16.46
C ILE A 293 -8.75 15.62 -17.05
N PHE A 294 -8.09 14.70 -17.77
CA PHE A 294 -8.73 13.50 -18.34
C PHE A 294 -8.54 12.22 -17.51
N SER A 295 -7.79 12.28 -16.40
CA SER A 295 -7.44 11.11 -15.58
C SER A 295 -8.67 10.43 -14.95
N GLY A 296 -9.79 11.16 -14.85
CA GLY A 296 -11.04 10.65 -14.33
C GLY A 296 -11.93 9.91 -15.33
N VAL A 297 -11.67 10.03 -16.64
CA VAL A 297 -12.54 9.55 -17.73
C VAL A 297 -11.83 8.54 -18.63
N ILE A 298 -10.51 8.63 -18.73
CA ILE A 298 -9.68 7.81 -19.60
C ILE A 298 -8.79 6.90 -18.72
N PRO A 299 -8.78 5.57 -18.93
CA PRO A 299 -7.90 4.66 -18.21
C PRO A 299 -6.42 5.07 -18.29
N GLY A 300 -5.63 4.80 -17.25
CA GLY A 300 -4.22 5.24 -17.18
C GLY A 300 -3.35 4.82 -18.37
N LEU A 301 -3.60 3.64 -18.95
CA LEU A 301 -2.95 3.17 -20.18
C LEU A 301 -3.22 4.10 -21.36
N MET A 302 -4.47 4.53 -21.53
CA MET A 302 -4.84 5.44 -22.59
C MET A 302 -4.26 6.84 -22.38
N LEU A 303 -4.07 7.30 -21.13
CA LEU A 303 -3.36 8.54 -20.85
C LEU A 303 -1.89 8.47 -21.29
N MET A 304 -1.25 7.29 -21.15
CA MET A 304 0.08 7.03 -21.70
C MET A 304 0.08 7.01 -23.23
N LEU A 305 -0.87 6.30 -23.86
CA LEU A 305 -1.03 6.26 -25.32
C LEU A 305 -1.30 7.66 -25.89
N MET A 306 -2.07 8.49 -25.20
CA MET A 306 -2.31 9.89 -25.54
C MET A 306 -1.01 10.70 -25.49
N LYS A 307 -0.16 10.50 -24.47
CA LYS A 307 1.19 11.12 -24.42
C LYS A 307 2.05 10.68 -25.61
N VAL A 308 2.05 9.37 -25.94
CA VAL A 308 2.77 8.85 -27.11
C VAL A 308 2.24 9.47 -28.40
N ALA A 309 0.92 9.57 -28.55
CA ALA A 309 0.27 10.22 -29.69
C ALA A 309 0.67 11.71 -29.79
N PHE A 310 0.77 12.43 -28.67
CA PHE A 310 1.29 13.80 -28.68
C PHE A 310 2.76 13.89 -29.12
N TYR A 311 3.62 12.93 -28.73
CA TYR A 311 4.99 12.85 -29.24
C TYR A 311 5.01 12.58 -30.76
N VAL A 312 4.14 11.69 -31.25
CA VAL A 312 3.97 11.45 -32.68
C VAL A 312 3.51 12.72 -33.40
N ALA A 313 2.49 13.42 -32.88
CA ALA A 313 2.02 14.69 -33.45
C ALA A 313 3.12 15.75 -33.52
N ARG A 314 3.95 15.85 -32.47
CA ARG A 314 5.12 16.73 -32.45
C ARG A 314 6.12 16.37 -33.56
N TRP A 315 6.42 15.08 -33.74
CA TRP A 315 7.33 14.62 -34.78
C TRP A 315 6.76 14.80 -36.19
N THR A 316 5.44 14.76 -36.34
CA THR A 316 4.77 15.12 -37.60
C THR A 316 4.54 16.62 -37.75
N PHE A 317 5.46 17.45 -37.24
CA PHE A 317 5.50 18.92 -37.32
C PHE A 317 4.44 19.72 -36.56
N SER A 318 3.69 19.13 -35.61
CA SER A 318 2.85 19.94 -34.72
C SER A 318 3.68 20.73 -33.72
N ARG A 319 3.67 22.06 -33.85
CA ARG A 319 4.39 22.97 -32.94
C ARG A 319 3.67 23.18 -31.62
N GLU A 320 2.42 22.75 -31.51
CA GLU A 320 1.51 23.07 -30.39
C GLU A 320 1.60 22.10 -29.21
N HIS A 321 2.51 21.12 -29.24
CA HIS A 321 2.57 20.05 -28.24
C HIS A 321 3.80 20.16 -27.33
N PRO A 322 3.87 21.08 -26.35
CA PRO A 322 4.89 21.05 -25.28
C PRO A 322 4.86 19.76 -24.43
N ILE A 323 3.70 19.08 -24.35
CA ILE A 323 3.42 17.81 -23.66
C ILE A 323 3.58 17.87 -22.14
N ASP A 324 4.66 18.46 -21.66
CA ASP A 324 5.01 18.58 -20.27
C ASP A 324 4.53 19.92 -19.68
N PRO A 325 3.91 19.94 -18.48
CA PRO A 325 3.42 21.17 -17.86
C PRO A 325 4.48 22.25 -17.62
N TYR A 326 5.72 21.88 -17.26
CA TYR A 326 6.81 22.85 -17.08
C TYR A 326 7.22 23.49 -18.42
N ARG A 327 7.21 22.74 -19.52
CA ARG A 327 7.44 23.30 -20.87
C ARG A 327 6.27 24.14 -21.34
N GLY A 328 5.03 23.71 -21.07
CA GLY A 328 3.82 24.49 -21.39
C GLY A 328 3.74 25.82 -20.63
N ALA A 329 4.38 25.93 -19.47
CA ALA A 329 4.42 27.16 -18.69
C ALA A 329 5.25 28.30 -19.31
N ILE A 330 6.00 28.07 -20.39
CA ILE A 330 6.89 29.08 -20.99
C ILE A 330 6.17 30.38 -21.38
N ALA A 331 4.93 30.31 -21.89
CA ALA A 331 4.19 31.51 -22.28
C ALA A 331 3.79 32.38 -21.08
N ALA A 332 3.25 31.78 -20.03
CA ALA A 332 2.89 32.49 -18.81
C ALA A 332 4.14 33.05 -18.08
N SER A 333 5.23 32.28 -18.09
CA SER A 333 6.54 32.71 -17.58
C SER A 333 7.07 33.93 -18.36
N TYR A 334 7.07 33.87 -19.69
CA TYR A 334 7.48 34.98 -20.56
C TYR A 334 6.66 36.24 -20.29
N VAL A 335 5.33 36.15 -20.28
CA VAL A 335 4.47 37.31 -20.02
C VAL A 335 4.70 37.87 -18.60
N ALA A 336 5.05 37.02 -17.63
CA ALA A 336 5.36 37.48 -16.28
C ALA A 336 6.70 38.23 -16.19
N ILE A 337 7.71 37.89 -17.01
CA ILE A 337 9.08 38.41 -16.81
C ILE A 337 9.63 39.29 -17.96
N ALA A 338 9.02 39.25 -19.13
CA ALA A 338 9.46 40.01 -20.30
C ALA A 338 9.31 41.52 -20.08
N PRO A 339 10.17 42.36 -20.69
CA PRO A 339 10.03 43.80 -20.66
C PRO A 339 8.65 44.26 -21.16
N GLU A 340 8.12 45.33 -20.54
CA GLU A 340 6.79 45.86 -20.88
C GLU A 340 6.68 46.33 -22.34
N GLU A 341 7.76 46.90 -22.87
CA GLU A 341 7.86 47.38 -24.26
C GLU A 341 7.71 46.24 -25.28
N GLY A 342 8.06 45.00 -24.89
CA GLY A 342 7.94 43.80 -25.73
C GLY A 342 6.61 43.06 -25.58
N LEU A 343 5.66 43.60 -24.81
CA LEU A 343 4.35 42.98 -24.57
C LEU A 343 3.19 43.75 -25.19
N ASP A 344 2.37 43.05 -25.97
CA ASP A 344 1.12 43.53 -26.53
C ASP A 344 -0.05 42.83 -25.80
N SER A 345 -0.92 43.60 -25.14
CA SER A 345 -2.10 43.05 -24.46
C SER A 345 -3.19 42.61 -25.43
N THR A 346 -3.07 42.94 -26.72
CA THR A 346 -4.03 42.57 -27.76
C THR A 346 -3.68 41.26 -28.48
N VAL A 347 -2.61 40.57 -28.06
CA VAL A 347 -2.27 39.22 -28.51
C VAL A 347 -2.45 38.18 -27.39
N ARG A 348 -2.64 36.93 -27.78
CA ARG A 348 -2.49 35.76 -26.92
C ARG A 348 -1.10 35.16 -27.10
N TYR A 349 -0.41 34.95 -25.98
CA TYR A 349 0.90 34.30 -25.94
C TYR A 349 0.73 32.79 -25.78
N GLY A 350 1.40 32.01 -26.60
CA GLY A 350 1.24 30.56 -26.67
C GLY A 350 2.54 29.80 -26.52
N ALA A 351 2.51 28.70 -25.76
CA ALA A 351 3.63 27.79 -25.66
C ALA A 351 3.66 26.86 -26.88
N ARG A 352 4.78 26.89 -27.61
CA ARG A 352 5.08 25.99 -28.72
C ARG A 352 6.38 25.25 -28.48
N CYS A 353 6.65 24.22 -29.28
CA CYS A 353 7.91 23.50 -29.27
C CYS A 353 8.42 23.18 -30.67
N THR A 354 9.74 23.05 -30.79
CA THR A 354 10.38 22.52 -32.00
C THR A 354 10.17 21.01 -32.11
N PHE A 355 10.54 20.43 -33.25
CA PHE A 355 10.53 18.97 -33.47
C PHE A 355 11.30 18.20 -32.37
N LEU A 356 12.44 18.73 -31.92
CA LEU A 356 13.26 18.16 -30.84
C LEU A 356 12.71 18.45 -29.44
N GLY A 357 11.56 19.12 -29.34
CA GLY A 357 10.89 19.43 -28.07
C GLY A 357 11.46 20.64 -27.33
N LYS A 358 12.26 21.50 -27.98
CA LYS A 358 12.70 22.79 -27.40
C LYS A 358 11.53 23.76 -27.43
N GLU A 359 11.08 24.22 -26.27
CA GLU A 359 9.95 25.15 -26.15
C GLU A 359 10.32 26.59 -26.54
N TYR A 360 9.34 27.33 -27.05
CA TYR A 360 9.43 28.77 -27.35
C TYR A 360 8.03 29.40 -27.28
N VAL A 361 7.97 30.73 -27.18
CA VAL A 361 6.72 31.49 -27.12
C VAL A 361 6.33 31.97 -28.51
N TYR A 362 5.04 31.93 -28.81
CA TYR A 362 4.44 32.52 -30.00
C TYR A 362 3.40 33.55 -29.59
N ALA A 363 3.30 34.66 -30.31
CA ALA A 363 2.24 35.66 -30.12
C ALA A 363 1.30 35.61 -31.32
N GLY A 364 0.00 35.44 -31.08
CA GLY A 364 -1.03 35.46 -32.12
C GLY A 364 -2.25 36.25 -31.69
N ARG A 365 -3.12 36.65 -32.62
CA ARG A 365 -4.38 37.31 -32.27
C ARG A 365 -5.40 36.31 -31.71
N VAL A 366 -6.31 36.82 -30.88
CA VAL A 366 -7.49 36.09 -30.37
C VAL A 366 -8.41 35.75 -31.55
N ASP A 367 -9.14 34.63 -31.43
CA ASP A 367 -10.07 34.19 -32.47
C ASP A 367 -11.16 35.27 -32.74
N GLY A 368 -11.50 35.49 -34.01
CA GLY A 368 -12.46 36.55 -34.41
C GLY A 368 -11.90 37.98 -34.49
N TRP A 369 -10.59 38.20 -34.26
CA TRP A 369 -9.97 39.52 -34.39
C TRP A 369 -9.91 40.00 -35.86
N THR A 370 -10.57 41.12 -36.16
CA THR A 370 -10.56 41.75 -37.49
C THR A 370 -9.74 43.05 -37.47
N GLU A 371 -8.79 43.21 -38.40
CA GLU A 371 -8.07 44.48 -38.60
C GLU A 371 -8.99 45.51 -39.24
N ALA A 372 -9.10 46.71 -38.64
CA ALA A 372 -9.98 47.77 -39.15
C ALA A 372 -9.22 48.65 -40.18
N PRO A 373 -9.77 48.91 -41.38
CA PRO A 373 -9.37 50.05 -42.22
C PRO A 373 -10.04 51.36 -41.70
N PRO A 374 -9.47 52.55 -41.98
CA PRO A 374 -9.99 53.80 -41.44
C PRO A 374 -11.28 54.27 -42.15
N ASP A 375 -12.29 54.54 -41.32
CA ASP A 375 -13.35 55.55 -41.33
C ASP A 375 -14.25 55.80 -42.57
N THR A 376 -15.56 55.97 -42.31
CA THR A 376 -16.36 57.15 -42.77
C THR A 376 -17.79 57.23 -42.19
N PHE A 377 -18.30 56.21 -41.47
CA PHE A 377 -19.68 56.21 -40.94
C PHE A 377 -19.84 55.89 -39.44
N GLY A 378 -18.79 56.10 -38.64
CA GLY A 378 -18.87 56.01 -37.18
C GLY A 378 -18.64 54.60 -36.61
N PHE A 379 -17.41 54.38 -36.16
CA PHE A 379 -16.85 53.23 -35.43
C PHE A 379 -16.49 51.96 -36.22
N PRO A 380 -15.20 51.70 -36.50
CA PRO A 380 -14.70 50.33 -36.59
C PRO A 380 -14.22 49.90 -35.19
N GLU A 381 -15.16 49.70 -34.26
CA GLU A 381 -14.84 49.04 -32.99
C GLU A 381 -14.57 47.56 -33.25
N ASN A 382 -13.38 47.10 -32.87
CA ASN A 382 -13.05 45.68 -32.95
C ASN A 382 -14.12 44.86 -32.22
N LYS A 383 -14.85 44.02 -32.97
CA LYS A 383 -16.00 43.24 -32.48
C LYS A 383 -15.66 42.40 -31.24
N VAL A 384 -14.44 41.88 -31.15
CA VAL A 384 -13.95 41.11 -30.00
C VAL A 384 -13.80 42.01 -28.76
N MET A 385 -13.37 43.26 -28.94
CA MET A 385 -13.27 44.23 -27.84
C MET A 385 -14.64 44.67 -27.31
N LEU A 386 -15.63 44.83 -28.18
CA LEU A 386 -17.01 45.11 -27.76
C LEU A 386 -17.61 43.91 -27.01
N LEU A 387 -17.39 42.71 -27.53
CA LEU A 387 -17.81 41.46 -26.91
C LEU A 387 -17.17 41.27 -25.52
N ALA A 388 -15.90 41.63 -25.38
CA ALA A 388 -15.21 41.63 -24.10
C ALA A 388 -15.82 42.62 -23.10
N GLN A 389 -16.19 43.82 -23.56
CA GLN A 389 -16.85 44.83 -22.70
C GLN A 389 -18.24 44.37 -22.23
N ASP A 390 -19.09 43.91 -23.15
CA ASP A 390 -20.41 43.36 -22.83
C ASP A 390 -20.32 42.18 -21.85
N MET A 391 -19.33 41.30 -22.02
CA MET A 391 -19.09 40.19 -21.09
C MET A 391 -18.77 40.67 -19.66
N LEU A 392 -17.88 41.66 -19.52
CA LEU A 392 -17.51 42.19 -18.21
C LEU A 392 -18.69 42.89 -17.53
N GLU A 393 -19.49 43.66 -18.27
CA GLU A 393 -20.72 44.28 -17.74
C GLU A 393 -21.72 43.23 -17.23
N ARG A 394 -21.86 42.11 -17.94
CA ARG A 394 -22.70 40.99 -17.50
C ARG A 394 -22.15 40.31 -16.25
N PHE A 395 -20.83 40.15 -16.13
CA PHE A 395 -20.21 39.60 -14.93
C PHE A 395 -20.42 40.52 -13.73
N ASP A 396 -20.22 41.82 -13.92
CA ASP A 396 -20.41 42.83 -12.89
C ASP A 396 -21.87 42.83 -12.40
N ALA A 397 -22.82 42.81 -13.34
CA ALA A 397 -24.23 42.69 -13.03
C ALA A 397 -24.53 41.39 -12.27
N LEU A 398 -23.99 40.25 -12.69
CA LEU A 398 -24.28 38.97 -12.05
C LEU A 398 -23.74 38.86 -10.61
N LEU A 399 -22.51 39.32 -10.37
CA LEU A 399 -21.81 39.10 -9.10
C LEU A 399 -22.13 40.17 -8.05
N TRP A 400 -22.54 41.37 -8.45
CA TRP A 400 -22.77 42.49 -7.53
C TRP A 400 -24.16 43.15 -7.62
N SER A 401 -25.13 42.56 -8.33
CA SER A 401 -26.52 43.04 -8.32
C SER A 401 -27.34 42.52 -7.12
N THR A 402 -26.96 42.87 -5.88
CA THR A 402 -27.90 42.98 -4.73
C THR A 402 -27.19 43.53 -3.48
N SER A 403 -27.88 44.40 -2.74
CA SER A 403 -27.42 45.11 -1.52
C SER A 403 -27.19 44.15 -0.32
N PRO A 404 -26.38 44.53 0.70
CA PRO A 404 -25.79 43.60 1.67
C PRO A 404 -26.66 43.41 2.93
N SER A 405 -27.18 42.20 3.19
CA SER A 405 -27.88 41.95 4.47
C SER A 405 -27.93 40.52 5.02
N SER A 406 -27.25 39.52 4.47
CA SER A 406 -27.43 38.14 5.01
C SER A 406 -26.23 37.21 4.90
N PHE A 407 -25.20 37.38 5.74
CA PHE A 407 -24.35 36.25 6.20
C PHE A 407 -23.66 36.61 7.54
N THR A 408 -24.25 36.18 8.66
CA THR A 408 -23.71 36.35 10.03
C THR A 408 -22.71 35.24 10.40
N ARG A 409 -21.58 35.61 11.04
CA ARG A 409 -20.49 34.73 11.53
C ARG A 409 -20.68 34.31 13.01
N PRO A 410 -20.21 33.11 13.44
CA PRO A 410 -19.75 32.92 14.83
C PRO A 410 -18.30 32.39 14.91
N LEU A 411 -17.48 33.00 15.77
CA LEU A 411 -16.07 32.67 16.05
C LEU A 411 -15.83 32.76 17.57
N GLN A 412 -15.72 31.63 18.28
CA GLN A 412 -15.06 31.55 19.59
C GLN A 412 -14.92 30.08 20.01
N GLY A 413 -13.68 29.53 20.04
CA GLY A 413 -13.45 28.18 20.56
C GLY A 413 -12.14 27.45 20.19
N LEU A 414 -11.21 28.06 19.45
CA LEU A 414 -10.06 27.32 18.88
C LEU A 414 -8.65 27.74 19.32
N GLN A 415 -8.50 28.79 20.14
CA GLN A 415 -7.16 29.23 20.59
C GLN A 415 -6.42 28.21 21.46
N THR A 416 -7.09 27.20 22.02
CA THR A 416 -6.49 26.24 22.96
C THR A 416 -5.81 25.04 22.29
N ARG A 417 -6.02 24.77 20.98
CA ARG A 417 -5.58 23.51 20.35
C ARG A 417 -4.32 23.58 19.47
N LEU A 418 -3.77 24.77 19.25
CA LEU A 418 -2.65 24.98 18.29
C LEU A 418 -1.25 24.77 18.89
N ALA A 419 -1.10 24.69 20.21
CA ALA A 419 0.21 24.76 20.86
C ALA A 419 1.02 23.43 20.86
N ASP A 420 0.39 22.27 20.68
CA ASP A 420 1.04 20.98 21.01
C ASP A 420 1.65 20.20 19.84
N TRP A 421 1.59 20.72 18.60
CA TRP A 421 1.88 19.90 17.43
C TRP A 421 3.28 20.04 16.78
N LYS A 422 3.94 21.20 16.84
CA LYS A 422 5.06 21.56 15.94
C LYS A 422 6.47 21.00 16.24
N GLN A 423 6.69 20.12 17.22
CA GLN A 423 8.06 19.91 17.75
C GLN A 423 8.85 18.65 17.31
N SER A 424 8.36 17.70 16.50
CA SER A 424 9.09 16.43 16.23
C SER A 424 9.00 15.92 14.79
N THR A 425 9.77 16.42 13.79
CA THR A 425 10.68 15.56 12.95
C THR A 425 11.66 16.40 12.08
N LYS A 426 12.98 16.39 12.34
CA LYS A 426 14.04 16.97 11.48
C LYS A 426 15.43 16.64 12.08
N ALA A 427 15.96 15.45 11.81
CA ALA A 427 17.39 15.10 11.92
C ALA A 427 17.56 13.60 11.67
N PHE A 428 17.78 13.22 10.40
CA PHE A 428 18.09 11.84 10.02
C PHE A 428 18.72 11.79 8.62
N ARG A 429 19.64 12.73 8.38
CA ARG A 429 20.38 12.86 7.12
C ARG A 429 21.82 13.19 7.48
N ARG A 430 22.63 12.18 7.83
CA ARG A 430 23.94 11.93 7.19
C ARG A 430 24.79 10.87 7.92
N MET A 431 25.09 9.84 7.13
CA MET A 431 26.38 9.12 7.02
C MET A 431 26.78 8.05 8.05
N ARG A 432 26.86 6.82 7.49
CA ARG A 432 28.03 5.97 7.15
C ARG A 432 28.94 5.41 8.26
N VAL A 433 29.34 4.17 7.98
CA VAL A 433 29.80 3.05 8.80
C VAL A 433 31.31 3.07 9.07
N ASP A 434 31.72 2.50 10.20
CA ASP A 434 32.98 1.75 10.28
C ASP A 434 32.78 0.43 11.06
N SER A 435 33.51 -0.60 10.66
CA SER A 435 33.21 -2.02 10.91
C SER A 435 34.38 -2.72 11.63
N SER A 436 34.27 -2.98 12.94
CA SER A 436 35.27 -3.82 13.64
C SER A 436 34.86 -4.55 14.92
N ALA A 437 33.61 -4.52 15.39
CA ALA A 437 33.23 -5.23 16.64
C ALA A 437 32.06 -6.20 16.43
N ARG A 438 32.37 -7.49 16.24
CA ARG A 438 31.44 -8.52 15.74
C ARG A 438 31.17 -9.75 16.63
N ASP A 439 31.79 -9.94 17.80
CA ASP A 439 31.88 -11.33 18.29
C ASP A 439 31.08 -11.78 19.53
N HIS A 440 30.29 -10.97 20.25
CA HIS A 440 29.86 -11.39 21.61
C HIS A 440 28.36 -11.36 21.99
N ALA A 441 27.43 -10.86 21.17
CA ALA A 441 26.05 -10.60 21.63
C ALA A 441 24.96 -11.56 21.11
N THR A 442 25.21 -12.35 20.06
CA THR A 442 24.18 -13.16 19.40
C THR A 442 24.02 -14.57 19.98
N ALA A 443 24.97 -15.02 20.82
CA ALA A 443 24.91 -16.33 21.46
C ALA A 443 23.85 -16.41 22.58
N THR A 444 23.47 -15.29 23.20
CA THR A 444 22.76 -15.31 24.49
C THR A 444 21.25 -15.53 24.39
N VAL A 445 20.60 -15.16 23.28
CA VAL A 445 19.12 -15.32 23.14
C VAL A 445 18.72 -16.70 22.61
N GLN A 446 19.59 -17.38 21.87
CA GLN A 446 19.38 -18.78 21.47
C GLN A 446 19.83 -19.79 22.53
N ALA A 447 20.72 -19.40 23.46
CA ALA A 447 21.18 -20.28 24.54
C ALA A 447 20.20 -20.36 25.74
N ALA A 448 19.26 -19.42 25.89
CA ALA A 448 18.37 -19.34 27.05
C ALA A 448 17.00 -20.05 26.89
N ALA A 449 16.70 -20.62 25.72
CA ALA A 449 15.50 -21.46 25.55
C ALA A 449 15.84 -22.91 25.95
N PRO A 450 15.24 -23.47 27.01
CA PRO A 450 15.39 -24.89 27.28
C PRO A 450 14.83 -25.68 26.09
N ARG A 451 15.64 -26.57 25.53
CA ARG A 451 15.27 -27.52 24.45
C ARG A 451 14.31 -28.63 24.94
N GLY A 452 13.41 -28.33 25.86
CA GLY A 452 12.44 -29.27 26.43
C GLY A 452 11.02 -28.98 25.92
N ALA A 453 10.29 -30.04 25.59
CA ALA A 453 8.88 -30.03 25.17
C ALA A 453 7.90 -29.83 26.35
N GLY A 454 8.27 -29.04 27.36
CA GLY A 454 7.42 -28.71 28.51
C GLY A 454 6.56 -27.47 28.26
N THR A 455 5.37 -27.46 28.84
CA THR A 455 4.52 -26.27 29.04
C THR A 455 5.32 -25.23 29.83
N ILE A 456 5.34 -23.98 29.37
CA ILE A 456 5.96 -22.88 30.11
C ILE A 456 4.88 -22.28 31.01
N GLU A 457 5.08 -22.31 32.33
CA GLU A 457 4.22 -21.54 33.23
C GLU A 457 4.44 -20.05 32.95
N LEU A 458 3.34 -19.35 32.68
CA LEU A 458 3.41 -17.91 32.62
C LEU A 458 3.57 -17.39 34.05
N GLU A 459 4.35 -16.33 34.20
CA GLU A 459 4.53 -15.60 35.46
C GLU A 459 3.71 -14.29 35.41
N PRO A 460 3.07 -13.86 36.51
CA PRO A 460 2.41 -12.56 36.58
C PRO A 460 3.35 -11.41 36.17
N LEU A 461 2.82 -10.39 35.49
CA LEU A 461 3.61 -9.20 35.14
C LEU A 461 4.29 -8.57 36.36
N ASP A 462 3.68 -8.65 37.54
CA ASP A 462 4.25 -8.12 38.79
C ASP A 462 5.51 -8.86 39.28
N GLU A 463 5.71 -10.11 38.88
CA GLU A 463 6.90 -10.90 39.18
C GLU A 463 7.97 -10.76 38.08
N ILE A 464 7.55 -10.52 36.84
CA ILE A 464 8.47 -10.25 35.72
C ILE A 464 9.09 -8.87 35.87
N ILE A 465 8.27 -7.88 36.21
CA ILE A 465 8.64 -6.47 36.25
C ILE A 465 9.04 -6.12 37.69
N PRO A 466 10.33 -5.84 37.97
CA PRO A 466 10.76 -5.49 39.32
C PRO A 466 10.18 -4.14 39.77
N GLU A 467 9.97 -3.97 41.07
CA GLU A 467 9.41 -2.75 41.70
C GLU A 467 10.10 -1.45 41.27
N THR A 468 11.40 -1.51 40.98
CA THR A 468 12.16 -0.36 40.48
C THR A 468 11.65 0.12 39.12
N LEU A 469 11.29 -0.79 38.22
CA LEU A 469 10.73 -0.44 36.91
C LEU A 469 9.26 -0.01 37.02
N LYS A 470 8.49 -0.50 38.00
CA LYS A 470 7.11 -0.04 38.26
C LYS A 470 7.08 1.40 38.75
N ARG A 471 7.95 1.75 39.70
CA ARG A 471 8.12 3.13 40.20
C ARG A 471 8.71 4.07 39.15
N GLY A 472 9.51 3.51 38.25
CA GLY A 472 10.10 4.19 37.11
C GLY A 472 11.58 4.52 37.30
N GLU A 473 12.32 4.45 36.20
CA GLU A 473 13.77 4.61 36.18
C GLU A 473 14.20 5.66 35.13
N PRO A 474 15.16 6.55 35.46
CA PRO A 474 15.66 7.53 34.49
C PRO A 474 16.50 6.84 33.40
N MET A 475 16.14 7.11 32.14
CA MET A 475 16.87 6.67 30.95
C MET A 475 16.94 7.81 29.93
N LEU A 476 17.89 7.77 29.00
CA LEU A 476 17.86 8.70 27.87
C LEU A 476 16.90 8.17 26.81
N LYS A 477 15.77 8.85 26.63
CA LYS A 477 14.93 8.63 25.46
C LYS A 477 15.59 9.27 24.25
N VAL A 478 15.87 8.47 23.23
CA VAL A 478 16.46 8.95 21.98
C VAL A 478 15.40 9.08 20.90
N THR A 479 15.41 10.23 20.24
CA THR A 479 14.62 10.53 19.05
C THR A 479 15.53 11.16 18.01
N PRO A 480 15.14 11.21 16.73
CA PRO A 480 15.90 11.89 15.68
C PRO A 480 16.39 13.29 16.08
N LYS A 481 15.59 14.03 16.85
CA LYS A 481 15.89 15.42 17.23
C LYS A 481 16.62 15.61 18.55
N LYS A 482 16.47 14.68 19.48
CA LYS A 482 16.84 14.91 20.89
C LYS A 482 17.03 13.58 21.61
N ALA A 483 18.14 13.48 22.33
CA ALA A 483 18.29 12.58 23.48
C ALA A 483 17.90 13.36 24.74
N ALA A 484 16.96 12.84 25.52
CA ALA A 484 16.51 13.50 26.74
C ALA A 484 16.31 12.47 27.84
N GLN A 485 16.79 12.78 29.04
CA GLN A 485 16.47 11.96 30.20
C GLN A 485 14.97 11.98 30.46
N ARG A 486 14.38 10.80 30.60
CA ARG A 486 12.97 10.57 30.91
C ARG A 486 12.91 9.44 31.92
N VAL A 487 11.95 9.52 32.84
CA VAL A 487 11.63 8.41 33.73
C VAL A 487 10.70 7.49 32.97
N PHE A 488 11.17 6.28 32.68
CA PHE A 488 10.37 5.22 32.09
C PHE A 488 9.86 4.32 33.20
N ALA A 489 8.56 4.08 33.22
CA ALA A 489 7.91 3.18 34.15
C ALA A 489 7.12 2.12 33.39
N VAL A 490 7.00 0.93 33.97
CA VAL A 490 6.12 -0.12 33.46
C VAL A 490 4.90 -0.18 34.38
N ASP A 491 3.74 0.19 33.83
CA ASP A 491 2.46 0.05 34.51
C ASP A 491 1.98 -1.39 34.29
N THR A 492 2.04 -2.20 35.35
CA THR A 492 1.61 -3.60 35.30
C THR A 492 0.09 -3.74 35.30
N ASP A 493 -0.65 -2.80 35.90
CA ASP A 493 -2.11 -2.80 35.91
C ASP A 493 -2.69 -2.52 34.51
N GLN A 494 -2.08 -1.59 33.78
CA GLN A 494 -2.49 -1.23 32.41
C GLN A 494 -1.66 -1.93 31.32
N ALA A 495 -0.68 -2.75 31.72
CA ALA A 495 0.21 -3.51 30.85
C ALA A 495 0.88 -2.65 29.73
N PHE A 496 1.48 -1.51 30.10
CA PHE A 496 2.24 -0.68 29.17
C PHE A 496 3.53 -0.12 29.77
N ILE A 497 4.44 0.29 28.90
CA ILE A 497 5.57 1.15 29.25
C ILE A 497 5.12 2.61 29.06
N ALA A 498 5.30 3.45 30.07
CA ALA A 498 5.00 4.88 30.01
C ALA A 498 6.21 5.74 30.36
N TRP A 499 6.20 6.97 29.87
CA TRP A 499 7.15 8.00 30.29
C TRP A 499 6.50 9.38 30.24
N ALA A 500 6.92 10.25 31.17
CA ALA A 500 6.43 11.62 31.24
C ALA A 500 6.70 12.41 29.94
N SER A 501 5.63 12.91 29.31
CA SER A 501 5.71 13.79 28.15
C SER A 501 4.40 14.59 27.98
N LYS A 502 4.42 15.68 27.20
CA LYS A 502 3.22 16.51 26.93
C LYS A 502 2.00 15.75 26.38
N ARG A 503 2.18 14.52 25.87
CA ARG A 503 1.12 13.73 25.23
C ARG A 503 0.88 12.36 25.90
N ASN A 504 1.42 12.09 27.09
CA ASN A 504 1.35 10.77 27.75
C ASN A 504 1.55 9.58 26.78
N ASN A 505 2.75 9.48 26.21
CA ASN A 505 3.04 8.41 25.26
C ASN A 505 3.25 7.08 26.00
N ILE A 506 2.59 6.04 25.51
CA ILE A 506 2.64 4.67 26.05
C ILE A 506 3.07 3.67 24.97
N VAL A 507 3.65 2.55 25.40
CA VAL A 507 3.90 1.36 24.57
C VAL A 507 3.22 0.18 25.24
N PRO A 508 2.07 -0.29 24.73
CA PRO A 508 1.42 -1.47 25.29
C PRO A 508 2.32 -2.69 25.19
N LEU A 509 2.45 -3.46 26.27
CA LEU A 509 3.34 -4.63 26.32
C LEU A 509 2.92 -5.70 25.30
N TYR A 510 1.61 -5.92 25.13
CA TYR A 510 1.07 -6.83 24.11
C TYR A 510 1.39 -6.39 22.66
N ALA A 511 1.67 -5.10 22.45
CA ALA A 511 2.00 -4.55 21.15
C ALA A 511 3.49 -4.71 20.80
N ILE A 512 4.34 -5.06 21.77
CA ILE A 512 5.76 -5.33 21.52
C ILE A 512 5.89 -6.54 20.59
N ARG A 513 6.81 -6.43 19.63
CA ARG A 513 7.08 -7.44 18.61
C ARG A 513 8.52 -7.90 18.65
N ASP A 514 9.44 -6.98 18.95
CA ASP A 514 10.86 -7.28 19.02
C ASP A 514 11.56 -6.29 19.97
N VAL A 515 12.66 -6.72 20.58
CA VAL A 515 13.49 -5.89 21.46
C VAL A 515 14.93 -6.09 21.04
N ARG A 516 15.52 -5.05 20.45
CA ARG A 516 16.91 -5.08 19.99
C ARG A 516 17.81 -4.36 20.98
N ILE A 517 18.89 -5.03 21.37
CA ILE A 517 19.81 -4.60 22.41
C ILE A 517 21.22 -4.49 21.83
N GLY A 518 21.94 -3.45 22.20
CA GLY A 518 23.35 -3.30 21.86
C GLY A 518 23.63 -3.33 20.36
N ALA A 519 24.55 -4.19 19.96
CA ALA A 519 24.92 -4.38 18.55
C ALA A 519 23.73 -4.76 17.66
N ASN A 520 22.73 -5.51 18.18
CA ASN A 520 21.53 -5.85 17.42
C ASN A 520 20.65 -4.64 17.11
N ALA A 521 20.82 -3.53 17.84
CA ALA A 521 20.17 -2.26 17.60
C ALA A 521 21.09 -1.21 16.96
N ARG A 522 22.31 -1.60 16.55
CA ARG A 522 23.32 -0.70 15.98
C ARG A 522 22.77 0.09 14.80
N THR A 523 22.03 -0.55 13.90
CA THR A 523 21.41 0.12 12.76
C THR A 523 20.52 1.27 13.21
N TYR A 524 19.73 1.13 14.28
CA TYR A 524 18.91 2.21 14.81
C TYR A 524 19.73 3.31 15.48
N ARG A 525 20.74 2.93 16.29
CA ARG A 525 21.64 3.88 16.96
C ARG A 525 22.40 4.75 15.97
N GLN A 526 23.02 4.13 14.97
CA GLN A 526 23.78 4.80 13.92
C GLN A 526 22.89 5.74 13.11
N ALA A 527 21.70 5.25 12.76
CA ALA A 527 20.72 6.01 12.03
C ALA A 527 20.23 7.25 12.84
N LEU A 528 20.17 7.15 14.17
CA LEU A 528 19.89 8.26 15.11
C LEU A 528 21.11 9.13 15.47
N HIS A 529 22.28 8.86 14.89
CA HIS A 529 23.52 9.60 15.13
C HIS A 529 23.96 9.66 16.61
N ILE A 530 23.78 8.57 17.35
CA ILE A 530 24.24 8.47 18.75
C ILE A 530 25.62 7.79 18.80
N ALA A 531 26.52 8.30 19.62
CA ALA A 531 27.90 7.83 19.74
C ALA A 531 28.00 6.33 20.11
N ASP A 532 29.08 5.68 19.65
CA ASP A 532 29.34 4.25 19.85
C ASP A 532 29.45 3.87 21.33
N GLU A 533 29.88 4.79 22.19
CA GLU A 533 29.96 4.62 23.66
C GLU A 533 28.61 4.28 24.32
N HIS A 534 27.50 4.60 23.66
CA HIS A 534 26.16 4.27 24.14
C HIS A 534 25.67 2.92 23.66
N GLU A 535 26.35 2.27 22.70
CA GLU A 535 25.94 0.99 22.13
C GLU A 535 25.71 -0.08 23.21
N PRO A 536 26.61 -0.33 24.17
CA PRO A 536 26.39 -1.38 25.18
C PRO A 536 25.16 -1.18 26.07
N ARG A 537 24.63 0.05 26.13
CA ARG A 537 23.49 0.45 26.97
C ARG A 537 22.24 0.80 26.14
N TRP A 538 22.24 0.48 24.85
CA TRP A 538 21.18 0.84 23.92
C TRP A 538 20.07 -0.22 23.88
N ILE A 539 18.81 0.22 24.00
CA ILE A 539 17.61 -0.61 23.89
C ILE A 539 16.66 0.00 22.86
N SER A 540 16.25 -0.78 21.87
CA SER A 540 15.18 -0.47 20.90
C SER A 540 14.00 -1.40 21.12
N VAL A 541 12.87 -0.88 21.59
CA VAL A 541 11.62 -1.63 21.70
C VAL A 541 10.77 -1.38 20.46
N ILE A 542 10.55 -2.42 19.66
CA ILE A 542 9.79 -2.38 18.42
C ILE A 542 8.39 -2.90 18.71
N TYR A 543 7.38 -2.08 18.43
CA TYR A 543 5.99 -2.38 18.74
C TYR A 543 5.06 -1.98 17.59
N GLN A 544 3.93 -2.66 17.51
CA GLN A 544 2.98 -2.48 16.43
C GLN A 544 1.79 -1.63 16.88
N THR A 545 1.46 -0.64 16.08
CA THR A 545 0.21 0.13 16.20
C THR A 545 -0.76 -0.32 15.10
N PRO A 546 -2.08 -0.02 15.21
CA PRO A 546 -3.05 -0.38 14.17
C PRO A 546 -2.69 0.11 12.76
N LYS A 547 -1.88 1.17 12.64
CA LYS A 547 -1.49 1.77 11.36
C LYS A 547 -0.10 1.36 10.87
N ALA A 548 0.83 1.09 11.78
CA ALA A 548 2.25 0.89 11.43
C ALA A 548 3.05 0.31 12.60
N TYR A 549 4.22 -0.24 12.28
CA TYR A 549 5.27 -0.53 13.25
C TYR A 549 5.95 0.78 13.70
N LYS A 550 6.28 0.84 14.99
CA LYS A 550 7.03 1.94 15.62
C LYS A 550 8.16 1.36 16.46
N ALA A 551 9.13 2.20 16.78
CA ALA A 551 10.17 1.87 17.74
C ALA A 551 10.31 3.01 18.76
N VAL A 552 10.60 2.64 20.00
CA VAL A 552 11.12 3.56 21.02
C VAL A 552 12.56 3.18 21.33
N HIS A 553 13.43 4.18 21.37
CA HIS A 553 14.86 4.00 21.58
C HIS A 553 15.26 4.62 22.90
N MET A 554 15.99 3.85 23.70
CA MET A 554 16.36 4.19 25.06
C MET A 554 17.84 3.88 25.27
N VAL A 555 18.52 4.69 26.07
CA VAL A 555 19.86 4.38 26.58
C VAL A 555 19.80 4.35 28.09
N ALA A 556 20.14 3.20 28.66
CA ALA A 556 20.23 3.01 30.10
C ALA A 556 21.36 3.88 30.70
N LEU A 557 21.13 4.46 31.87
CA LEU A 557 22.13 5.33 32.51
C LEU A 557 23.27 4.57 33.18
N SER A 558 23.03 3.32 33.61
CA SER A 558 24.03 2.40 34.16
C SER A 558 23.93 1.00 33.53
N ALA A 559 24.92 0.15 33.80
CA ALA A 559 24.88 -1.25 33.40
C ALA A 559 23.82 -2.04 34.17
N GLU A 560 23.57 -1.74 35.46
CA GLU A 560 22.49 -2.43 36.20
C GLU A 560 21.11 -2.03 35.67
N SER A 561 20.94 -0.75 35.31
CA SER A 561 19.75 -0.25 34.63
C SER A 561 19.49 -1.02 33.34
N MET A 562 20.54 -1.18 32.54
CA MET A 562 20.49 -1.93 31.29
C MET A 562 20.02 -3.37 31.51
N GLN A 563 20.66 -4.07 32.46
CA GLN A 563 20.36 -5.47 32.76
C GLN A 563 18.90 -5.66 33.21
N ARG A 564 18.40 -4.83 34.14
CA ARG A 564 17.01 -4.90 34.62
C ARG A 564 15.99 -4.73 33.49
N TRP A 565 16.21 -3.75 32.61
CA TRP A 565 15.32 -3.53 31.46
C TRP A 565 15.39 -4.67 30.45
N CYS A 566 16.58 -5.21 30.17
CA CYS A 566 16.75 -6.36 29.29
C CYS A 566 16.03 -7.59 29.83
N ASP A 567 16.27 -7.95 31.09
CA ASP A 567 15.67 -9.14 31.72
C ASP A 567 14.14 -9.06 31.72
N ALA A 568 13.58 -7.91 32.09
CA ALA A 568 12.13 -7.67 32.09
C ALA A 568 11.53 -7.76 30.67
N LEU A 569 12.10 -7.04 29.70
CA LEU A 569 11.55 -6.98 28.34
C LEU A 569 11.70 -8.31 27.59
N LEU A 570 12.80 -9.04 27.79
CA LEU A 570 13.02 -10.35 27.18
C LEU A 570 12.09 -11.41 27.79
N ARG A 571 11.81 -11.37 29.10
CA ARG A 571 10.79 -12.24 29.73
C ARG A 571 9.38 -11.96 29.22
N VAL A 572 9.00 -10.68 29.09
CA VAL A 572 7.72 -10.28 28.46
C VAL A 572 7.63 -10.83 27.02
N LEU A 573 8.70 -10.71 26.24
CA LEU A 573 8.75 -11.24 24.88
C LEU A 573 8.67 -12.77 24.86
N ALA A 574 9.34 -13.45 25.80
CA ALA A 574 9.33 -14.91 25.92
C ALA A 574 7.92 -15.44 26.25
N GLN A 575 7.21 -14.85 27.20
CA GLN A 575 5.83 -15.22 27.50
C GLN A 575 4.89 -14.98 26.31
N ARG A 576 5.07 -13.86 25.62
CA ARG A 576 4.33 -13.57 24.39
C ARG A 576 4.58 -14.65 23.33
N LEU A 577 5.83 -15.08 23.13
CA LEU A 577 6.19 -16.16 22.21
C LEU A 577 5.61 -17.50 22.67
N ALA A 578 5.59 -17.80 23.97
CA ALA A 578 4.97 -19.00 24.52
C ALA A 578 3.46 -19.06 24.21
N LEU A 579 2.74 -17.94 24.38
CA LEU A 579 1.34 -17.82 24.00
C LEU A 579 1.12 -17.98 22.47
N LEU A 580 1.97 -17.36 21.65
CA LEU A 580 1.88 -17.49 20.18
C LEU A 580 2.16 -18.89 19.67
N THR A 581 3.08 -19.61 20.32
CA THR A 581 3.49 -20.97 19.95
C THR A 581 2.63 -22.04 20.62
N GLY A 582 1.65 -21.65 21.44
CA GLY A 582 0.79 -22.58 22.17
C GLY A 582 1.51 -23.34 23.29
N ARG A 583 2.73 -22.94 23.67
CA ARG A 583 3.48 -23.52 24.81
C ARG A 583 2.94 -23.06 26.17
N ALA A 584 2.03 -22.10 26.17
CA ALA A 584 1.29 -21.62 27.34
C ALA A 584 -0.15 -21.26 26.94
N HIS A 585 -1.12 -21.56 27.81
CA HIS A 585 -2.53 -21.23 27.57
C HIS A 585 -3.01 -20.02 28.37
N PRO A 586 -3.70 -19.07 27.73
CA PRO A 586 -4.19 -17.86 28.40
C PRO A 586 -5.23 -18.15 29.48
N SER A 587 -6.25 -18.94 29.18
CA SER A 587 -7.48 -18.99 29.99
C SER A 587 -7.21 -19.47 31.42
N SER A 588 -6.58 -20.64 31.61
CA SER A 588 -6.29 -21.17 32.95
C SER A 588 -5.44 -20.21 33.78
N THR A 589 -4.43 -19.61 33.16
CA THR A 589 -3.44 -18.75 33.83
C THR A 589 -3.98 -17.36 34.15
N GLN A 590 -4.67 -16.71 33.20
CA GLN A 590 -5.27 -15.38 33.39
C GLN A 590 -6.28 -15.39 34.54
N TYR A 591 -7.13 -16.42 34.59
CA TYR A 591 -8.13 -16.53 35.63
C TYR A 591 -7.57 -17.05 36.96
N HIS A 592 -6.48 -17.82 36.94
CA HIS A 592 -5.74 -18.18 38.16
C HIS A 592 -5.10 -16.93 38.78
N TRP A 593 -4.47 -16.08 37.97
CA TRP A 593 -3.93 -14.80 38.40
C TRP A 593 -5.00 -13.81 38.84
N LEU A 594 -6.16 -13.80 38.19
CA LEU A 594 -7.30 -12.97 38.60
C LEU A 594 -7.72 -13.35 40.04
N ASN A 595 -7.77 -14.65 40.35
CA ASN A 595 -8.12 -15.14 41.67
C ASN A 595 -7.00 -14.91 42.71
N ALA A 596 -5.74 -15.08 42.32
CA ALA A 596 -4.57 -14.85 43.18
C ALA A 596 -4.38 -13.37 43.51
N SER A 597 -4.69 -12.48 42.56
CA SER A 597 -4.56 -11.02 42.67
C SER A 597 -5.45 -10.38 43.73
N TRP A 598 -6.50 -11.06 44.18
CA TRP A 598 -7.32 -10.61 45.31
C TRP A 598 -6.49 -10.48 46.60
N ARG A 599 -5.39 -11.25 46.72
CA ARG A 599 -4.56 -11.28 47.94
C ARG A 599 -3.77 -9.98 48.17
N ASP A 600 -3.70 -9.09 47.17
CA ASP A 600 -2.92 -7.84 47.22
C ASP A 600 -3.78 -6.56 47.31
N THR A 601 -5.11 -6.68 47.43
CA THR A 601 -6.04 -5.53 47.46
C THR A 601 -6.77 -5.41 48.79
N ASP A 602 -7.14 -4.17 49.18
CA ASP A 602 -8.02 -3.88 50.32
C ASP A 602 -9.29 -4.76 50.26
N THR A 603 -9.90 -5.04 51.42
CA THR A 603 -10.89 -6.09 51.69
C THR A 603 -12.16 -6.13 50.80
N ALA A 604 -12.33 -5.20 49.85
CA ALA A 604 -13.43 -5.14 48.90
C ALA A 604 -13.00 -4.45 47.58
N LEU A 605 -13.49 -4.92 46.41
CA LEU A 605 -13.22 -4.34 45.09
C LEU A 605 -14.46 -3.69 44.49
N ASP A 606 -14.39 -2.41 44.15
CA ASP A 606 -15.41 -1.74 43.34
C ASP A 606 -15.31 -2.13 41.85
N LEU A 607 -16.27 -1.72 41.03
CA LEU A 607 -16.28 -2.00 39.58
C LEU A 607 -14.97 -1.53 38.89
N GLY A 608 -14.44 -0.38 39.33
CA GLY A 608 -13.18 0.15 38.80
C GLY A 608 -11.99 -0.74 39.14
N GLY A 609 -11.94 -1.28 40.36
CA GLY A 609 -10.96 -2.27 40.81
C GLY A 609 -11.01 -3.56 40.00
N VAL A 610 -12.21 -4.09 39.79
CA VAL A 610 -12.42 -5.28 38.96
C VAL A 610 -12.00 -5.03 37.50
N GLN A 611 -12.29 -3.85 36.94
CA GLN A 611 -11.86 -3.46 35.60
C GLN A 611 -10.33 -3.41 35.47
N ARG A 612 -9.64 -2.81 36.45
CA ARG A 612 -8.16 -2.78 36.48
C ARG A 612 -7.60 -4.19 36.55
N LEU A 613 -8.20 -5.05 37.37
CA LEU A 613 -7.76 -6.43 37.54
C LEU A 613 -7.92 -7.27 36.26
N CYS A 614 -9.07 -7.20 35.60
CA CYS A 614 -9.28 -7.88 34.32
C CYS A 614 -8.27 -7.42 33.25
N ARG A 615 -7.98 -6.10 33.19
CA ARG A 615 -6.97 -5.56 32.25
C ARG A 615 -5.57 -6.05 32.58
N ARG A 616 -5.19 -6.09 33.86
CA ARG A 616 -3.90 -6.60 34.33
C ARG A 616 -3.67 -8.05 33.93
N THR A 617 -4.72 -8.87 34.01
CA THR A 617 -4.67 -10.28 33.59
C THR A 617 -4.88 -10.45 32.08
N GLY A 618 -5.03 -9.39 31.31
CA GLY A 618 -5.22 -9.45 29.85
C GLY A 618 -6.59 -9.94 29.39
N ILE A 619 -7.61 -9.91 30.26
CA ILE A 619 -9.00 -10.24 29.94
C ILE A 619 -9.64 -9.04 29.26
N GLN A 620 -9.98 -9.19 27.98
CA GLN A 620 -10.67 -8.16 27.21
C GLN A 620 -12.18 -8.30 27.37
N CYS A 621 -12.77 -7.44 28.19
CA CYS A 621 -14.21 -7.40 28.45
C CYS A 621 -14.71 -5.95 28.35
N GLY A 622 -15.80 -5.75 27.62
CA GLY A 622 -16.45 -4.44 27.50
C GLY A 622 -17.09 -4.01 28.82
N MET A 623 -17.13 -2.72 29.11
CA MET A 623 -17.67 -2.20 30.39
C MET A 623 -19.11 -2.61 30.69
N ARG A 624 -19.96 -2.76 29.67
CA ARG A 624 -21.34 -3.21 29.85
C ARG A 624 -21.41 -4.67 30.31
N GLU A 625 -20.62 -5.52 29.69
CA GLU A 625 -20.52 -6.95 30.01
C GLU A 625 -19.86 -7.15 31.38
N LEU A 626 -18.78 -6.40 31.64
CA LEU A 626 -18.11 -6.40 32.94
C LEU A 626 -19.07 -5.97 34.06
N ARG A 627 -19.85 -4.91 33.83
CA ARG A 627 -20.86 -4.43 34.78
C ARG A 627 -21.94 -5.47 35.02
N ALA A 628 -22.44 -6.14 33.97
CA ALA A 628 -23.43 -7.21 34.12
C ALA A 628 -22.92 -8.37 34.97
N HIS A 629 -21.67 -8.82 34.75
CA HIS A 629 -21.05 -9.85 35.59
C HIS A 629 -20.81 -9.37 37.03
N PHE A 630 -20.41 -8.09 37.21
CA PHE A 630 -20.24 -7.49 38.52
C PHE A 630 -21.56 -7.45 39.30
N ASP A 631 -22.62 -6.93 38.68
CA ASP A 631 -23.95 -6.80 39.30
C ASP A 631 -24.57 -8.17 39.62
N ALA A 632 -24.34 -9.18 38.77
CA ALA A 632 -24.77 -10.55 39.03
C ALA A 632 -24.01 -11.19 40.21
N ALA A 633 -22.77 -10.78 40.44
CA ALA A 633 -21.94 -11.28 41.54
C ALA A 633 -22.17 -10.52 42.86
N ASP A 634 -22.51 -9.23 42.80
CA ASP A 634 -22.90 -8.38 43.93
C ASP A 634 -24.37 -8.60 44.34
N THR A 635 -24.67 -9.80 44.83
CA THR A 635 -26.03 -10.16 45.30
C THR A 635 -26.51 -9.34 46.50
N GLU A 636 -25.58 -8.69 47.22
CA GLU A 636 -25.89 -7.83 48.37
C GLU A 636 -26.13 -6.38 47.92
N HIS A 637 -25.89 -6.06 46.64
CA HIS A 637 -26.04 -4.73 46.06
C HIS A 637 -25.27 -3.64 46.80
N CYS A 638 -24.12 -4.00 47.36
CA CYS A 638 -23.30 -3.10 48.18
C CYS A 638 -22.32 -2.23 47.35
N GLY A 639 -22.28 -2.44 46.03
CA GLY A 639 -21.45 -1.68 45.09
C GLY A 639 -19.99 -2.10 45.06
N VAL A 640 -19.62 -3.13 45.84
CA VAL A 640 -18.28 -3.71 45.94
C VAL A 640 -18.36 -5.24 45.98
N LEU A 641 -17.37 -5.93 45.43
CA LEU A 641 -17.24 -7.37 45.60
C LEU A 641 -16.29 -7.64 46.76
N HIS A 642 -16.77 -8.34 47.79
CA HIS A 642 -15.96 -9.05 48.78
C HIS A 642 -15.46 -10.39 48.21
N PHE A 643 -14.56 -11.09 48.91
CA PHE A 643 -13.91 -12.30 48.39
C PHE A 643 -14.90 -13.35 47.84
N ALA A 644 -15.98 -13.65 48.58
CA ALA A 644 -16.98 -14.64 48.16
C ALA A 644 -17.77 -14.20 46.91
N SER A 645 -18.16 -12.92 46.82
CA SER A 645 -18.78 -12.34 45.61
C SER A 645 -17.77 -12.23 44.45
N PHE A 646 -16.50 -11.96 44.72
CA PHE A 646 -15.44 -11.94 43.73
C PHE A 646 -15.18 -13.34 43.14
N GLN A 647 -15.17 -14.39 43.97
CA GLN A 647 -15.08 -15.77 43.46
C GLN A 647 -16.25 -16.13 42.54
N ARG A 648 -17.47 -15.68 42.85
CA ARG A 648 -18.64 -15.83 41.96
C ARG A 648 -18.47 -15.08 40.64
N PHE A 649 -17.95 -13.84 40.70
CA PHE A 649 -17.63 -13.06 39.52
C PHE A 649 -16.61 -13.77 38.60
N VAL A 650 -15.50 -14.25 39.18
CA VAL A 650 -14.46 -14.98 38.44
C VAL A 650 -15.02 -16.28 37.85
N ALA A 651 -15.84 -17.02 38.59
CA ALA A 651 -16.50 -18.22 38.09
C ALA A 651 -17.43 -17.92 36.90
N ALA A 652 -18.16 -16.80 36.95
CA ALA A 652 -19.03 -16.37 35.85
C ALA A 652 -18.23 -16.00 34.58
N LEU A 653 -17.08 -15.32 34.71
CA LEU A 653 -16.21 -15.00 33.57
C LEU A 653 -15.57 -16.23 32.93
N LYS A 654 -15.20 -17.24 33.73
CA LYS A 654 -14.61 -18.50 33.24
C LYS A 654 -15.60 -19.38 32.50
N ARG A 655 -16.90 -19.21 32.76
CA ARG A 655 -17.93 -20.17 32.40
C ARG A 655 -18.05 -20.33 30.90
N ARG A 656 -17.98 -21.57 30.41
CA ARG A 656 -18.07 -21.93 28.99
C ARG A 656 -19.18 -22.94 28.80
N THR A 657 -20.41 -22.46 28.72
CA THR A 657 -21.61 -23.30 28.59
C THR A 657 -21.58 -24.17 27.34
N ASP A 658 -20.96 -23.68 26.27
CA ASP A 658 -20.72 -24.43 25.04
C ASP A 658 -19.80 -25.64 25.26
N ILE A 659 -18.73 -25.49 26.07
CA ILE A 659 -17.81 -26.58 26.42
C ILE A 659 -18.42 -27.50 27.49
N GLU A 660 -19.15 -26.95 28.47
CA GLU A 660 -19.90 -27.71 29.48
C GLU A 660 -20.84 -28.74 28.81
N GLN A 661 -21.62 -28.30 27.82
CA GLN A 661 -22.54 -29.17 27.07
C GLN A 661 -21.80 -30.28 26.30
N ILE A 662 -20.66 -29.95 25.68
CA ILE A 662 -19.85 -30.95 24.98
C ILE A 662 -19.29 -31.97 25.98
N PHE A 663 -18.74 -31.49 27.11
CA PHE A 663 -18.20 -32.36 28.15
C PHE A 663 -19.26 -33.28 28.74
N GLU A 664 -20.44 -32.76 29.10
CA GLU A 664 -21.55 -33.56 29.63
C GLU A 664 -21.97 -34.66 28.65
N ARG A 665 -22.06 -34.33 27.36
CA ARG A 665 -22.39 -35.29 26.30
C ARG A 665 -21.32 -36.38 26.17
N VAL A 666 -20.05 -35.99 26.12
CA VAL A 666 -18.92 -36.91 25.92
C VAL A 666 -18.66 -37.78 27.16
N ALA A 667 -18.84 -37.22 28.36
CA ALA A 667 -18.72 -37.93 29.64
C ALA A 667 -19.96 -38.76 29.99
N GLY A 668 -21.04 -38.69 29.21
CA GLY A 668 -22.29 -39.39 29.47
C GLY A 668 -22.96 -38.97 30.78
N GLY A 669 -22.85 -37.68 31.15
CA GLY A 669 -23.37 -37.13 32.41
C GLY A 669 -22.48 -37.36 33.64
N ALA A 670 -21.33 -38.02 33.49
CA ALA A 670 -20.36 -38.17 34.57
C ALA A 670 -19.58 -36.85 34.83
N SER A 671 -19.11 -36.66 36.06
CA SER A 671 -18.28 -35.51 36.43
C SER A 671 -16.81 -35.61 36.00
N VAL A 672 -16.41 -36.78 35.50
CA VAL A 672 -15.06 -37.11 35.02
C VAL A 672 -15.17 -37.79 33.67
N LEU A 673 -14.31 -37.39 32.73
CA LEU A 673 -14.15 -38.03 31.44
C LEU A 673 -13.13 -39.17 31.57
N SER A 674 -13.58 -40.42 31.41
CA SER A 674 -12.69 -41.59 31.46
C SER A 674 -11.73 -41.64 30.26
N SER A 675 -10.62 -42.37 30.39
CA SER A 675 -9.69 -42.61 29.28
C SER A 675 -10.41 -43.20 28.06
N ASP A 676 -11.32 -44.17 28.26
CA ASP A 676 -12.09 -44.78 27.16
C ASP A 676 -13.05 -43.80 26.47
N ALA A 677 -13.67 -42.91 27.25
CA ALA A 677 -14.54 -41.88 26.69
C ALA A 677 -13.73 -40.81 25.93
N PHE A 678 -12.53 -40.47 26.42
CA PHE A 678 -11.60 -39.60 25.70
C PHE A 678 -11.10 -40.27 24.40
N SER A 679 -10.73 -41.54 24.43
CA SER A 679 -10.35 -42.30 23.22
C SER A 679 -11.46 -42.33 22.18
N ARG A 680 -12.72 -42.56 22.60
CA ARG A 680 -13.88 -42.46 21.70
C ARG A 680 -14.08 -41.04 21.16
N PHE A 681 -13.93 -40.01 22.00
CA PHE A 681 -14.00 -38.63 21.54
C PHE A 681 -12.94 -38.29 20.49
N ILE A 682 -11.69 -38.73 20.69
CA ILE A 682 -10.60 -38.55 19.73
C ILE A 682 -10.92 -39.26 18.40
N ALA A 683 -11.39 -40.51 18.44
CA ALA A 683 -11.67 -41.29 17.25
C ALA A 683 -12.94 -40.83 16.50
N GLU A 684 -14.05 -40.66 17.21
CA GLU A 684 -15.39 -40.47 16.62
C GLU A 684 -15.73 -39.00 16.37
N GLU A 685 -15.36 -38.09 17.29
CA GLU A 685 -15.70 -36.66 17.18
C GLU A 685 -14.55 -35.84 16.60
N GLN A 686 -13.30 -36.09 17.02
CA GLN A 686 -12.13 -35.40 16.46
C GLN A 686 -11.66 -35.99 15.13
N GLY A 687 -12.07 -37.22 14.81
CA GLY A 687 -11.66 -37.91 13.58
C GLY A 687 -10.17 -38.24 13.53
N GLU A 688 -9.56 -38.47 14.70
CA GLU A 688 -8.12 -38.65 14.87
C GLU A 688 -7.79 -40.11 15.20
N ASP A 689 -6.80 -40.68 14.50
CA ASP A 689 -6.31 -42.02 14.75
C ASP A 689 -5.00 -41.98 15.55
N TRP A 690 -5.12 -41.71 16.85
CA TRP A 690 -3.98 -41.71 17.76
C TRP A 690 -3.74 -43.12 18.29
N GLY A 691 -2.49 -43.58 18.26
CA GLY A 691 -2.10 -44.82 18.93
C GLY A 691 -2.35 -44.77 20.43
N ALA A 692 -2.54 -45.94 21.07
CA ALA A 692 -2.88 -46.04 22.48
C ALA A 692 -1.91 -45.29 23.40
N ASP A 693 -0.60 -45.34 23.10
CA ASP A 693 0.44 -44.64 23.87
C ASP A 693 0.27 -43.11 23.81
N GLU A 694 -0.05 -42.58 22.64
CA GLU A 694 -0.24 -41.15 22.43
C GLU A 694 -1.51 -40.66 23.13
N GLN A 695 -2.61 -41.42 23.01
CA GLN A 695 -3.86 -41.13 23.73
C GLN A 695 -3.65 -41.11 25.23
N ALA A 696 -2.96 -42.12 25.78
CA ALA A 696 -2.66 -42.21 27.21
C ALA A 696 -1.76 -41.04 27.68
N ARG A 697 -0.75 -40.68 26.88
CA ARG A 697 0.15 -39.55 27.16
C ARG A 697 -0.58 -38.22 27.18
N VAL A 698 -1.44 -37.97 26.20
CA VAL A 698 -2.22 -36.74 26.09
C VAL A 698 -3.28 -36.69 27.20
N TYR A 699 -3.98 -37.80 27.45
CA TYR A 699 -4.95 -37.91 28.55
C TYR A 699 -4.28 -37.58 29.90
N ALA A 700 -3.16 -38.23 30.21
CA ALA A 700 -2.42 -38.00 31.46
C ALA A 700 -1.95 -36.55 31.62
N ARG A 701 -1.58 -35.87 30.52
CA ARG A 701 -1.16 -34.45 30.54
C ARG A 701 -2.27 -33.52 31.02
N TYR A 702 -3.51 -33.79 30.66
CA TYR A 702 -4.66 -32.93 30.97
C TYR A 702 -5.53 -33.46 32.11
N SER A 703 -5.13 -34.57 32.74
CA SER A 703 -5.77 -35.15 33.92
C SER A 703 -5.09 -34.70 35.22
N THR A 704 -5.88 -34.55 36.29
CA THR A 704 -5.35 -34.30 37.64
C THR A 704 -5.65 -35.50 38.51
N ASN A 705 -4.62 -36.06 39.17
CA ASN A 705 -4.73 -37.32 39.93
C ASN A 705 -5.32 -38.50 39.14
N GLY A 706 -5.12 -38.53 37.82
CA GLY A 706 -5.63 -39.58 36.93
C GLY A 706 -7.01 -39.30 36.32
N ASP A 707 -7.72 -38.26 36.78
CA ASP A 707 -9.08 -37.94 36.30
C ASP A 707 -9.08 -36.68 35.40
N MET A 708 -9.63 -36.80 34.19
CA MET A 708 -9.88 -35.64 33.33
C MET A 708 -11.22 -35.00 33.67
N ARG A 709 -11.19 -33.83 34.29
CA ARG A 709 -12.39 -33.01 34.59
C ARG A 709 -12.60 -31.95 33.50
N LEU A 710 -13.70 -31.20 33.59
CA LEU A 710 -14.03 -30.13 32.64
C LEU A 710 -12.86 -29.17 32.34
N ASP A 711 -12.14 -28.74 33.38
CA ASP A 711 -10.98 -27.84 33.21
C ASP A 711 -9.86 -28.49 32.38
N GLY A 712 -9.60 -29.78 32.59
CA GLY A 712 -8.63 -30.57 31.83
C GLY A 712 -9.05 -30.73 30.37
N PHE A 713 -10.34 -31.04 30.13
CA PHE A 713 -10.90 -31.14 28.79
C PHE A 713 -10.88 -29.80 28.04
N HIS A 714 -11.19 -28.69 28.71
CA HIS A 714 -11.09 -27.34 28.14
C HIS A 714 -9.63 -26.98 27.81
N ALA A 715 -8.68 -27.30 28.70
CA ALA A 715 -7.26 -27.11 28.43
C ALA A 715 -6.79 -27.93 27.23
N PHE A 716 -7.25 -29.17 27.10
CA PHE A 716 -7.00 -30.02 25.94
C PHE A 716 -7.51 -29.35 24.65
N LEU A 717 -8.75 -28.87 24.61
CA LEU A 717 -9.34 -28.26 23.42
C LEU A 717 -8.55 -27.05 22.92
N LEU A 718 -8.00 -26.25 23.83
CA LEU A 718 -7.17 -25.09 23.52
C LEU A 718 -5.75 -25.44 23.11
N SER A 719 -5.31 -26.68 23.36
CA SER A 719 -3.91 -27.08 23.32
C SER A 719 -3.30 -27.23 21.93
N THR A 720 -1.96 -27.32 21.90
CA THR A 720 -1.23 -27.69 20.69
C THR A 720 -1.53 -29.12 20.23
N ASP A 721 -2.01 -30.00 21.12
CA ASP A 721 -2.42 -31.36 20.74
C ASP A 721 -3.75 -31.33 19.94
N ASN A 722 -4.54 -30.25 20.07
CA ASN A 722 -5.85 -30.06 19.43
C ASN A 722 -5.87 -28.93 18.38
N LEU A 723 -4.73 -28.58 17.78
CA LEU A 723 -4.65 -27.53 16.75
C LEU A 723 -5.60 -27.81 15.57
N ALA A 724 -6.19 -26.75 15.03
CA ALA A 724 -7.06 -26.81 13.85
C ALA A 724 -6.33 -27.23 12.57
N GLU A 725 -5.03 -26.91 12.47
CA GLU A 725 -4.21 -27.18 11.29
C GLU A 725 -3.12 -28.19 11.61
N SER A 726 -2.90 -29.15 10.70
CA SER A 726 -1.82 -30.12 10.82
C SER A 726 -0.45 -29.46 10.62
N SER A 727 0.50 -29.79 11.51
CA SER A 727 1.89 -29.37 11.32
C SER A 727 2.58 -30.33 10.35
N PRO A 728 3.29 -29.83 9.31
CA PRO A 728 4.07 -30.70 8.44
C PRO A 728 5.20 -31.34 9.26
N SER A 729 5.14 -32.66 9.45
CA SER A 729 6.14 -33.42 10.19
C SER A 729 7.06 -34.18 9.24
N GLY A 730 8.36 -33.92 9.33
CA GLY A 730 9.40 -34.74 8.70
C GLY A 730 10.53 -33.92 8.04
N PRO A 731 11.71 -34.53 7.85
CA PRO A 731 12.81 -33.93 7.10
C PRO A 731 12.42 -33.69 5.63
N LEU A 732 12.88 -32.57 5.05
CA LEU A 732 12.51 -32.16 3.69
C LEU A 732 13.43 -32.83 2.64
N GLN A 733 13.19 -34.11 2.38
CA GLN A 733 14.09 -34.97 1.59
C GLN A 733 13.78 -35.07 0.09
N HIS A 734 12.68 -34.50 -0.40
CA HIS A 734 12.38 -34.51 -1.83
C HIS A 734 13.23 -33.45 -2.58
N PRO A 735 13.41 -33.56 -3.91
CA PRO A 735 14.05 -32.52 -4.71
C PRO A 735 13.44 -31.12 -4.52
N LEU A 736 14.20 -30.04 -4.68
CA LEU A 736 13.67 -28.66 -4.59
C LEU A 736 12.45 -28.41 -5.49
N THR A 737 12.39 -29.07 -6.65
CA THR A 737 11.26 -28.97 -7.60
C THR A 737 9.94 -29.43 -7.01
N ASP A 738 9.98 -30.26 -5.96
CA ASP A 738 8.83 -30.89 -5.32
C ASP A 738 8.19 -30.03 -4.23
N TYR A 739 8.72 -28.83 -3.97
CA TYR A 739 8.20 -27.95 -2.94
C TYR A 739 7.67 -26.63 -3.52
N PHE A 740 6.57 -26.14 -2.94
CA PHE A 740 6.25 -24.71 -2.97
C PHE A 740 7.18 -23.98 -2.00
N ILE A 741 7.67 -22.82 -2.40
CA ILE A 741 8.71 -22.06 -1.68
C ILE A 741 8.19 -20.65 -1.42
N SER A 742 8.15 -20.26 -0.14
CA SER A 742 7.66 -18.95 0.26
C SER A 742 8.53 -17.84 -0.34
N SER A 743 7.95 -16.97 -1.17
CA SER A 743 8.72 -16.09 -2.06
C SER A 743 8.29 -14.62 -1.97
N SER A 744 9.28 -13.73 -1.94
CA SER A 744 9.11 -12.27 -1.88
C SER A 744 9.50 -11.62 -3.21
N HIS A 745 8.73 -10.63 -3.62
CA HIS A 745 8.95 -9.78 -4.79
C HIS A 745 9.31 -8.37 -4.33
N ASN A 746 10.32 -7.76 -4.95
CA ASN A 746 10.85 -6.44 -4.61
C ASN A 746 11.00 -6.24 -3.08
N THR A 747 11.65 -7.19 -2.42
CA THR A 747 11.71 -7.33 -0.94
C THR A 747 12.20 -6.07 -0.22
N TYR A 748 13.00 -5.25 -0.92
CA TYR A 748 13.52 -4.00 -0.40
C TYR A 748 12.41 -2.93 -0.21
N LEU A 749 11.30 -2.98 -0.94
CA LEU A 749 10.24 -1.97 -0.87
C LEU A 749 9.34 -2.13 0.36
N VAL A 750 9.20 -1.07 1.14
CA VAL A 750 8.26 -0.99 2.28
C VAL A 750 7.01 -0.16 1.95
N GLY A 751 6.89 0.29 0.69
CA GLY A 751 5.77 1.10 0.18
C GLY A 751 5.39 0.75 -1.27
N GLY A 752 4.84 1.73 -2.00
CA GLY A 752 4.41 1.58 -3.39
C GLY A 752 5.58 1.39 -4.38
N GLN A 753 5.32 0.76 -5.53
CA GLN A 753 6.33 0.38 -6.54
C GLN A 753 7.03 1.58 -7.23
N TRP A 754 6.41 2.76 -7.28
CA TRP A 754 6.94 3.96 -7.95
C TRP A 754 7.54 5.00 -6.99
N LYS A 755 7.00 5.08 -5.77
CA LYS A 755 7.38 6.04 -4.72
C LYS A 755 7.27 5.31 -3.37
N GLY A 756 8.37 4.69 -2.97
CA GLY A 756 8.46 3.89 -1.75
C GLY A 756 9.90 3.83 -1.26
N ASP A 757 10.07 3.65 0.05
CA ASP A 757 11.40 3.50 0.63
C ASP A 757 11.93 2.08 0.41
N SER A 758 13.17 2.00 -0.08
CA SER A 758 13.97 0.78 -0.04
C SER A 758 14.63 0.68 1.33
N THR A 759 14.47 -0.45 2.02
CA THR A 759 15.04 -0.63 3.36
C THR A 759 15.62 -2.03 3.55
N VAL A 760 16.69 -2.12 4.34
CA VAL A 760 17.24 -3.40 4.82
C VAL A 760 16.23 -4.14 5.70
N GLU A 761 15.41 -3.41 6.46
CA GLU A 761 14.40 -3.96 7.35
C GLU A 761 13.31 -4.77 6.62
N GLY A 762 13.05 -4.47 5.33
CA GLY A 762 12.18 -5.28 4.47
C GLY A 762 12.65 -6.74 4.39
N TYR A 763 13.96 -6.95 4.19
CA TYR A 763 14.57 -8.28 4.17
C TYR A 763 14.51 -8.96 5.52
N VAL A 764 14.86 -8.25 6.61
CA VAL A 764 14.81 -8.79 7.97
C VAL A 764 13.41 -9.34 8.28
N ARG A 765 12.37 -8.56 7.96
CA ARG A 765 10.98 -8.96 8.20
C ARG A 765 10.54 -10.16 7.36
N ALA A 766 10.85 -10.15 6.06
CA ALA A 766 10.50 -11.26 5.18
C ALA A 766 11.16 -12.57 5.67
N LEU A 767 12.44 -12.52 6.04
CA LEU A 767 13.18 -13.69 6.54
C LEU A 767 12.66 -14.17 7.91
N GLN A 768 12.38 -13.26 8.85
CA GLN A 768 11.80 -13.60 10.15
C GLN A 768 10.40 -14.23 10.03
N GLN A 769 9.65 -13.85 9.00
CA GLN A 769 8.34 -14.43 8.69
C GLN A 769 8.43 -15.69 7.79
N GLY A 770 9.64 -16.18 7.50
CA GLY A 770 9.86 -17.46 6.84
C GLY A 770 9.95 -17.40 5.31
N ALA A 771 10.18 -16.24 4.70
CA ALA A 771 10.47 -16.16 3.26
C ALA A 771 11.76 -16.95 2.92
N LYS A 772 11.72 -17.75 1.86
CA LYS A 772 12.81 -18.59 1.35
C LYS A 772 13.26 -18.26 -0.06
N SER A 773 12.68 -17.22 -0.64
CA SER A 773 13.19 -16.52 -1.81
C SER A 773 13.00 -15.01 -1.63
N VAL A 774 14.07 -14.22 -1.79
CA VAL A 774 14.05 -12.75 -1.68
C VAL A 774 14.73 -12.13 -2.89
N GLU A 775 14.26 -10.94 -3.29
CA GLU A 775 14.68 -10.27 -4.53
C GLU A 775 15.58 -9.06 -4.25
N LEU A 776 16.64 -8.91 -5.05
CA LEU A 776 17.60 -7.81 -4.98
C LEU A 776 17.82 -7.23 -6.38
N ASP A 777 17.28 -6.03 -6.61
CA ASP A 777 17.48 -5.28 -7.85
C ASP A 777 18.78 -4.50 -7.76
N CYS A 778 19.83 -5.06 -8.34
CA CYS A 778 21.20 -4.59 -8.21
C CYS A 778 21.48 -3.55 -9.30
N TRP A 779 21.88 -2.36 -8.88
CA TRP A 779 22.24 -1.23 -9.74
C TRP A 779 23.61 -0.68 -9.36
N ASP A 780 24.25 0.00 -10.32
CA ASP A 780 25.52 0.67 -10.08
C ASP A 780 25.36 1.76 -9.03
N GLY A 781 26.28 1.81 -8.09
CA GLY A 781 26.30 2.81 -7.02
C GLY A 781 27.60 3.62 -6.99
N PRO A 782 27.64 4.68 -6.18
CA PRO A 782 28.76 5.60 -6.12
C PRO A 782 30.02 4.90 -5.60
N ASN A 783 31.18 5.32 -6.11
CA ASN A 783 32.50 4.80 -5.74
C ASN A 783 32.67 3.29 -6.02
N GLY A 784 32.00 2.76 -7.06
CA GLY A 784 32.07 1.35 -7.44
C GLY A 784 31.45 0.40 -6.41
N GLN A 785 30.57 0.89 -5.54
CA GLN A 785 29.84 0.04 -4.58
C GLN A 785 28.41 -0.20 -5.07
N PRO A 786 28.00 -1.45 -5.29
CA PRO A 786 26.66 -1.77 -5.78
C PRO A 786 25.57 -1.38 -4.77
N GLN A 787 24.38 -1.08 -5.28
CA GLN A 787 23.22 -0.66 -4.49
C GLN A 787 21.95 -1.39 -4.95
N VAL A 788 20.98 -1.50 -4.04
CA VAL A 788 19.66 -2.08 -4.32
C VAL A 788 18.61 -0.97 -4.42
N THR A 789 17.85 -0.98 -5.52
CA THR A 789 16.78 0.00 -5.79
C THR A 789 15.88 -0.47 -6.92
N HIS A 790 14.63 0.02 -6.97
CA HIS A 790 13.78 -0.22 -8.14
C HIS A 790 14.21 0.72 -9.28
N GLY A 791 14.69 0.14 -10.38
CA GLY A 791 15.25 0.87 -11.52
C GLY A 791 14.32 1.91 -12.12
N ARG A 792 14.86 3.06 -12.54
CA ARG A 792 14.11 4.13 -13.26
C ARG A 792 12.86 4.66 -12.52
N THR A 793 12.81 4.51 -11.19
CA THR A 793 11.74 5.04 -10.32
C THR A 793 12.27 5.99 -9.24
N LEU A 794 11.38 6.61 -8.45
CA LEU A 794 11.73 7.56 -7.38
C LEU A 794 11.97 6.87 -6.02
N THR A 795 12.27 5.57 -6.02
CA THR A 795 12.52 4.80 -4.79
C THR A 795 13.89 5.15 -4.19
N SER A 796 14.01 5.06 -2.86
CA SER A 796 15.31 5.26 -2.19
C SER A 796 16.25 4.08 -2.45
N ARG A 797 17.54 4.23 -2.16
CA ARG A 797 18.57 3.22 -2.46
C ARG A 797 19.22 2.73 -1.17
N VAL A 798 19.52 1.44 -1.09
CA VAL A 798 20.27 0.86 0.04
C VAL A 798 21.55 0.19 -0.47
N PRO A 799 22.68 0.28 0.26
CA PRO A 799 23.90 -0.43 -0.14
C PRO A 799 23.66 -1.94 -0.22
N PHE A 800 24.16 -2.58 -1.28
CA PHE A 800 24.01 -4.03 -1.45
C PHE A 800 24.67 -4.80 -0.29
N ASP A 801 25.81 -4.32 0.18
CA ASP A 801 26.55 -4.91 1.30
C ASP A 801 25.71 -4.98 2.60
N ASP A 802 25.00 -3.90 2.94
CA ASP A 802 24.14 -3.84 4.12
C ASP A 802 22.98 -4.85 4.03
N VAL A 803 22.45 -5.05 2.82
CA VAL A 803 21.40 -6.05 2.56
C VAL A 803 21.94 -7.46 2.77
N VAL A 804 23.10 -7.80 2.18
CA VAL A 804 23.71 -9.13 2.33
C VAL A 804 24.14 -9.39 3.77
N ALA A 805 24.63 -8.37 4.48
CA ALA A 805 24.94 -8.49 5.91
C ALA A 805 23.70 -8.84 6.75
N ALA A 806 22.55 -8.24 6.45
CA ALA A 806 21.28 -8.62 7.09
C ALA A 806 20.86 -10.04 6.70
N VAL A 807 20.98 -10.43 5.43
CA VAL A 807 20.70 -11.81 4.99
C VAL A 807 21.56 -12.81 5.77
N ALA A 808 22.86 -12.57 5.90
CA ALA A 808 23.77 -13.44 6.65
C ALA A 808 23.32 -13.66 8.11
N GLN A 809 22.74 -12.62 8.73
CA GLN A 809 22.25 -12.69 10.10
C GLN A 809 20.90 -13.40 10.24
N TYR A 810 19.98 -13.20 9.29
CA TYR A 810 18.57 -13.59 9.44
C TYR A 810 18.12 -14.78 8.59
N ALA A 811 18.89 -15.22 7.59
CA ALA A 811 18.49 -16.24 6.60
C ALA A 811 17.94 -17.53 7.23
N PHE A 812 18.48 -17.94 8.37
CA PHE A 812 18.15 -19.21 9.03
C PHE A 812 17.51 -19.07 10.41
N VAL A 813 17.05 -17.86 10.79
CA VAL A 813 16.43 -17.63 12.11
C VAL A 813 15.08 -18.32 12.21
N ALA A 814 14.21 -18.15 11.20
CA ALA A 814 12.87 -18.73 11.19
C ALA A 814 12.86 -20.20 10.73
N SER A 815 13.87 -20.62 9.97
CA SER A 815 13.92 -21.96 9.38
C SER A 815 15.34 -22.31 8.92
N PRO A 816 15.83 -23.53 9.16
CA PRO A 816 17.18 -23.96 8.77
C PRO A 816 17.31 -24.25 7.26
N TYR A 817 16.21 -24.28 6.52
CA TYR A 817 16.17 -24.68 5.11
C TYR A 817 16.68 -23.58 4.16
N PRO A 818 17.11 -23.96 2.94
CA PRO A 818 17.84 -23.07 2.03
C PRO A 818 17.12 -21.76 1.70
N LEU A 819 17.89 -20.72 1.38
CA LEU A 819 17.40 -19.42 0.93
C LEU A 819 17.84 -19.17 -0.52
N ILE A 820 16.95 -18.68 -1.38
CA ILE A 820 17.27 -18.27 -2.74
C ILE A 820 17.35 -16.74 -2.82
N LEU A 821 18.49 -16.20 -3.25
CA LEU A 821 18.67 -14.78 -3.58
C LEU A 821 18.43 -14.58 -5.08
N SER A 822 17.28 -14.00 -5.44
CA SER A 822 16.97 -13.64 -6.82
C SER A 822 17.56 -12.28 -7.14
N LEU A 823 18.70 -12.25 -7.82
CA LEU A 823 19.38 -11.04 -8.25
C LEU A 823 18.87 -10.61 -9.63
N GLU A 824 18.47 -9.34 -9.73
CA GLU A 824 18.26 -8.66 -11.01
C GLU A 824 19.44 -7.68 -11.22
N VAL A 825 20.39 -8.07 -12.07
CA VAL A 825 21.69 -7.39 -12.17
C VAL A 825 21.70 -6.43 -13.36
N HIS A 826 21.82 -5.14 -13.05
CA HIS A 826 21.95 -4.03 -14.02
C HIS A 826 23.33 -3.37 -13.97
N ASN A 827 24.26 -3.97 -13.22
CA ASN A 827 25.57 -3.42 -12.95
C ASN A 827 26.56 -3.58 -14.11
N ASP A 828 27.53 -2.67 -14.18
CA ASP A 828 28.75 -2.86 -14.97
C ASP A 828 29.56 -4.09 -14.49
N VAL A 829 30.46 -4.62 -15.33
CA VAL A 829 31.22 -5.85 -15.02
C VAL A 829 32.08 -5.72 -13.75
N ALA A 830 32.65 -4.54 -13.48
CA ALA A 830 33.48 -4.33 -12.30
C ALA A 830 32.64 -4.37 -11.01
N GLN A 831 31.43 -3.80 -11.03
CA GLN A 831 30.49 -3.86 -9.93
C GLN A 831 29.80 -5.23 -9.81
N GLN A 832 29.64 -5.98 -10.91
CA GLN A 832 29.26 -7.41 -10.85
C GLN A 832 30.30 -8.24 -10.12
N GLU A 833 31.60 -8.01 -10.36
CA GLU A 833 32.66 -8.66 -9.56
C GLU A 833 32.59 -8.26 -8.09
N ARG A 834 32.27 -6.98 -7.82
CA ARG A 834 32.06 -6.51 -6.44
C ARG A 834 30.87 -7.19 -5.77
N ILE A 835 29.76 -7.40 -6.48
CA ILE A 835 28.61 -8.18 -6.00
C ILE A 835 29.04 -9.59 -5.62
N ALA A 836 29.75 -10.29 -6.51
CA ALA A 836 30.23 -11.65 -6.26
C ALA A 836 31.14 -11.68 -5.01
N HIS A 837 32.06 -10.72 -4.90
CA HIS A 837 32.95 -10.61 -3.74
C HIS A 837 32.18 -10.39 -2.42
N ILE A 838 31.22 -9.46 -2.39
CA ILE A 838 30.39 -9.19 -1.20
C ILE A 838 29.60 -10.43 -0.79
N LEU A 839 29.00 -11.15 -1.75
CA LEU A 839 28.28 -12.39 -1.47
C LEU A 839 29.21 -13.43 -0.84
N THR A 840 30.38 -13.67 -1.41
CA THR A 840 31.37 -14.62 -0.88
C THR A 840 31.87 -14.22 0.50
N GLU A 841 32.19 -12.94 0.71
CA GLU A 841 32.72 -12.43 1.97
C GLU A 841 31.68 -12.49 3.11
N ARG A 842 30.45 -12.01 2.84
CA ARG A 842 29.42 -11.88 3.87
C ARG A 842 28.72 -13.19 4.21
N LEU A 843 28.49 -14.06 3.22
CA LEU A 843 27.78 -15.32 3.41
C LEU A 843 28.74 -16.49 3.70
N GLY A 844 30.00 -16.41 3.26
CA GLY A 844 31.02 -17.42 3.53
C GLY A 844 30.53 -18.84 3.22
N HIS A 845 30.60 -19.73 4.22
CA HIS A 845 30.18 -21.13 4.10
C HIS A 845 28.67 -21.35 3.85
N MET A 846 27.83 -20.33 4.07
CA MET A 846 26.40 -20.40 3.75
C MET A 846 26.18 -20.36 2.24
N LEU A 847 27.04 -19.69 1.47
CA LEU A 847 26.88 -19.56 0.03
C LEU A 847 27.19 -20.88 -0.69
N VAL A 848 26.33 -21.27 -1.63
CA VAL A 848 26.61 -22.38 -2.55
C VAL A 848 27.51 -21.90 -3.67
N THR A 849 28.71 -22.45 -3.76
CA THR A 849 29.70 -22.17 -4.82
C THR A 849 30.01 -23.38 -5.70
N SER A 850 29.56 -24.58 -5.30
CA SER A 850 29.73 -25.83 -6.04
C SER A 850 28.59 -26.79 -5.71
N ARG A 851 28.41 -27.84 -6.53
CA ARG A 851 27.43 -28.91 -6.25
C ARG A 851 27.83 -29.68 -4.97
N VAL A 852 26.84 -30.16 -4.21
CA VAL A 852 27.02 -30.64 -2.84
C VAL A 852 27.48 -32.12 -2.73
N ALA A 853 27.27 -32.98 -3.75
CA ALA A 853 27.91 -34.32 -3.93
C ALA A 853 27.46 -34.97 -5.27
N GLU A 854 27.95 -36.20 -5.59
CA GLU A 854 27.68 -37.02 -6.81
C GLU A 854 26.18 -37.38 -6.98
N GLU A 855 25.37 -36.40 -7.32
CA GLU A 855 23.95 -36.57 -7.64
C GLU A 855 23.80 -37.04 -9.09
N ALA A 856 22.74 -37.80 -9.38
CA ALA A 856 22.34 -38.02 -10.76
C ALA A 856 22.12 -36.66 -11.42
N ASP A 857 22.81 -36.39 -12.55
CA ASP A 857 22.85 -35.09 -13.24
C ASP A 857 21.45 -34.48 -13.53
N ASP A 858 20.39 -35.29 -13.46
CA ASP A 858 19.03 -34.97 -13.88
C ASP A 858 18.11 -34.38 -12.79
N CYS A 859 18.54 -34.20 -11.53
CA CYS A 859 17.65 -33.69 -10.45
C CYS A 859 18.28 -32.61 -9.54
N LEU A 860 17.44 -31.74 -8.98
CA LEU A 860 17.86 -30.75 -7.98
C LEU A 860 17.97 -31.37 -6.58
N PRO A 861 18.91 -30.92 -5.73
CA PRO A 861 19.04 -31.38 -4.36
C PRO A 861 17.80 -31.07 -3.53
N SER A 862 17.63 -31.82 -2.44
CA SER A 862 16.58 -31.59 -1.46
C SER A 862 16.85 -30.40 -0.54
N PRO A 863 15.82 -29.77 0.04
CA PRO A 863 16.03 -28.75 1.08
C PRO A 863 16.86 -29.25 2.26
N GLU A 864 16.79 -30.54 2.62
CA GLU A 864 17.61 -31.12 3.69
C GLU A 864 19.10 -31.19 3.31
N GLN A 865 19.44 -31.55 2.07
CA GLN A 865 20.83 -31.52 1.59
C GLN A 865 21.40 -30.10 1.52
N LEU A 866 20.54 -29.10 1.26
CA LEU A 866 20.88 -27.68 1.19
C LEU A 866 20.63 -26.94 2.50
N ARG A 867 20.56 -27.64 3.63
CA ARG A 867 20.33 -27.03 4.93
C ARG A 867 21.42 -26.02 5.26
N HIS A 868 21.01 -24.85 5.75
CA HIS A 868 21.87 -23.70 6.03
C HIS A 868 22.63 -23.16 4.80
N LYS A 869 22.10 -23.38 3.59
CA LYS A 869 22.69 -22.88 2.35
C LYS A 869 21.90 -21.74 1.69
N VAL A 870 22.62 -20.85 1.02
CA VAL A 870 22.10 -19.71 0.26
C VAL A 870 22.48 -19.90 -1.21
N LEU A 871 21.47 -19.92 -2.07
CA LEU A 871 21.59 -20.10 -3.51
C LEU A 871 21.45 -18.76 -4.21
N VAL A 872 22.22 -18.53 -5.28
CA VAL A 872 22.11 -17.32 -6.09
C VAL A 872 21.40 -17.64 -7.39
N LYS A 873 20.33 -16.88 -7.68
CA LYS A 873 19.63 -16.89 -8.95
C LYS A 873 19.89 -15.59 -9.69
N CYS A 874 20.44 -15.67 -10.89
CA CYS A 874 20.63 -14.55 -11.82
C CYS A 874 20.50 -15.06 -13.25
N LYS A 875 20.21 -14.19 -14.21
CA LYS A 875 20.25 -14.57 -15.63
C LYS A 875 21.68 -14.89 -16.07
N HIS A 876 21.87 -15.95 -16.85
CA HIS A 876 23.15 -16.31 -17.44
C HIS A 876 23.22 -15.81 -18.90
N TRP A 877 23.68 -14.59 -19.13
CA TRP A 877 23.70 -13.97 -20.46
C TRP A 877 24.54 -14.73 -21.52
N PRO A 878 25.77 -15.21 -21.22
CA PRO A 878 26.53 -16.00 -22.19
C PRO A 878 25.85 -17.29 -22.67
N LEU A 879 25.17 -17.98 -21.75
CA LEU A 879 24.40 -19.18 -22.08
C LEU A 879 23.21 -18.84 -22.98
N ILE A 880 22.46 -17.78 -22.66
CA ILE A 880 21.36 -17.27 -23.50
C ILE A 880 21.86 -16.97 -24.92
N HIS A 881 23.01 -16.30 -25.05
CA HIS A 881 23.61 -15.99 -26.34
C HIS A 881 24.02 -17.24 -27.13
N THR A 882 24.64 -18.23 -26.47
CA THR A 882 25.04 -19.49 -27.11
C THR A 882 23.82 -20.24 -27.67
N LEU A 883 22.71 -20.24 -26.92
CA LEU A 883 21.45 -20.83 -27.37
C LEU A 883 20.88 -20.05 -28.57
N GLU A 884 20.98 -18.71 -28.57
CA GLU A 884 20.52 -17.87 -29.69
C GLU A 884 21.28 -18.14 -30.98
N GLN A 885 22.60 -18.33 -30.90
CA GLN A 885 23.44 -18.64 -32.05
C GLN A 885 23.21 -20.04 -32.65
N ARG A 886 22.75 -21.01 -31.85
CA ARG A 886 22.47 -22.38 -32.31
C ARG A 886 21.18 -22.51 -33.14
N GLY A 887 20.43 -21.43 -33.34
CA GLY A 887 19.21 -21.47 -34.13
C GLY A 887 18.06 -22.24 -33.48
N GLU A 888 18.13 -22.49 -32.17
CA GLU A 888 17.04 -23.11 -31.38
C GLU A 888 15.84 -22.16 -31.16
N PHE A 889 15.83 -21.00 -31.82
CA PHE A 889 14.77 -20.00 -31.73
C PHE A 889 13.90 -20.06 -32.98
N GLY A 890 12.63 -20.43 -32.82
CA GLY A 890 11.64 -20.34 -33.90
C GLY A 890 11.34 -18.87 -34.26
N ASP A 891 11.17 -18.60 -35.55
CA ASP A 891 10.94 -17.26 -36.13
C ASP A 891 9.73 -16.50 -35.53
N ASP A 892 8.81 -17.20 -34.85
CA ASP A 892 7.57 -16.65 -34.28
C ASP A 892 7.66 -16.28 -32.78
N MET A 893 8.83 -16.44 -32.14
CA MET A 893 9.00 -16.27 -30.69
C MET A 893 10.04 -15.20 -30.28
N SER A 894 10.36 -14.28 -31.18
CA SER A 894 11.31 -13.19 -30.91
C SER A 894 10.66 -11.94 -30.32
N LEU A 895 10.25 -12.02 -29.04
CA LEU A 895 10.17 -10.89 -28.09
C LEU A 895 9.90 -11.43 -26.68
N SER A 896 10.99 -11.66 -25.94
CA SER A 896 10.95 -12.00 -24.52
C SER A 896 12.19 -11.40 -23.84
N THR A 897 12.30 -10.08 -24.00
CA THR A 897 12.90 -9.12 -23.08
C THR A 897 12.63 -9.41 -21.61
N THR A 898 13.58 -9.76 -20.74
CA THR A 898 13.32 -9.77 -19.28
C THR A 898 13.89 -8.52 -18.60
N ASP A 899 13.97 -7.41 -19.32
CA ASP A 899 14.26 -6.12 -18.71
C ASP A 899 12.92 -5.43 -18.50
N HIS A 900 12.63 -5.03 -17.26
CA HIS A 900 11.41 -4.27 -16.96
C HIS A 900 11.51 -2.84 -17.52
N THR A 901 11.35 -2.71 -18.83
CA THR A 901 10.61 -1.65 -19.53
C THR A 901 10.14 -2.19 -20.89
N GLU A 902 9.09 -3.00 -20.89
CA GLU A 902 8.19 -3.29 -22.03
C GLU A 902 7.02 -4.06 -21.35
N SER A 903 5.81 -3.52 -21.16
CA SER A 903 4.89 -3.01 -22.17
C SER A 903 4.92 -3.81 -23.46
N GLU A 904 4.57 -5.09 -23.40
CA GLU A 904 3.93 -5.77 -24.52
C GLU A 904 2.61 -6.37 -24.01
N GLY A 905 1.44 -6.12 -24.59
CA GLY A 905 1.17 -5.67 -25.95
C GLY A 905 -0.09 -6.41 -26.38
N ASP A 906 -1.26 -5.92 -25.96
CA ASP A 906 -2.52 -6.15 -26.70
C ASP A 906 -2.91 -4.81 -27.35
N SER A 907 -1.96 -4.23 -28.09
CA SER A 907 -2.17 -2.96 -28.79
C SER A 907 -2.02 -3.16 -30.29
N PHE A 908 -2.92 -2.51 -31.02
CA PHE A 908 -3.03 -2.31 -32.46
C PHE A 908 -1.69 -2.01 -33.19
N LEU A 909 -0.64 -1.62 -32.47
CA LEU A 909 0.69 -1.30 -32.99
C LEU A 909 1.50 -2.52 -33.47
N ASP A 910 1.27 -3.72 -32.95
CA ASP A 910 1.99 -4.91 -33.42
C ASP A 910 1.41 -5.48 -34.74
N GLN A 911 0.11 -5.30 -34.98
CA GLN A 911 -0.48 -5.56 -36.31
C GLN A 911 0.06 -4.57 -37.36
N ALA A 912 0.29 -3.31 -36.99
CA ALA A 912 0.90 -2.32 -37.88
C ALA A 912 2.38 -2.58 -38.14
N ARG A 913 3.14 -3.06 -37.14
CA ARG A 913 4.56 -3.44 -37.31
C ARG A 913 4.73 -4.67 -38.22
N GLY A 914 3.81 -5.63 -38.16
CA GLY A 914 3.79 -6.78 -39.09
C GLY A 914 3.62 -6.37 -40.56
N LEU A 915 2.74 -5.39 -40.83
CA LEU A 915 2.52 -4.83 -42.16
C LEU A 915 3.73 -4.05 -42.70
N VAL A 916 4.42 -3.29 -41.85
CA VAL A 916 5.64 -2.54 -42.24
C VAL A 916 6.84 -3.47 -42.46
N ARG A 917 6.91 -4.61 -41.74
CA ARG A 917 7.98 -5.61 -41.90
C ARG A 917 7.88 -6.37 -43.21
N GLN A 918 6.67 -6.58 -43.74
CA GLN A 918 6.45 -7.15 -45.08
C GLN A 918 6.88 -6.20 -46.22
N MET A 919 7.04 -4.90 -45.95
CA MET A 919 7.41 -3.90 -46.95
C MET A 919 8.92 -3.61 -47.06
N ARG A 920 9.78 -4.20 -46.21
CA ARG A 920 11.24 -4.03 -46.30
C ARG A 920 11.93 -5.35 -46.63
N ARG A 921 12.50 -5.44 -47.85
CA ARG A 921 13.49 -6.48 -48.19
C ARG A 921 14.70 -6.42 -47.24
N PRO A 922 15.36 -7.55 -46.95
CA PRO A 922 16.29 -7.66 -45.84
C PRO A 922 17.61 -6.94 -46.16
N LEU A 923 17.88 -5.85 -45.44
CA LEU A 923 19.24 -5.39 -45.20
C LEU A 923 19.74 -6.10 -43.94
N LEU A 924 20.95 -6.66 -44.04
CA LEU A 924 21.66 -7.41 -42.99
C LEU A 924 21.49 -6.74 -41.62
N LYS A 925 20.93 -7.49 -40.67
CA LYS A 925 20.83 -7.10 -39.26
C LYS A 925 22.25 -7.02 -38.70
N GLU A 926 22.67 -5.84 -38.23
CA GLU A 926 23.83 -5.76 -37.35
C GLU A 926 23.56 -6.53 -36.04
N PRO A 927 24.57 -7.21 -35.47
CA PRO A 927 24.44 -7.92 -34.21
C PRO A 927 24.14 -6.93 -33.07
N ARG A 928 23.18 -7.27 -32.20
CA ARG A 928 22.92 -6.50 -30.97
C ARG A 928 24.03 -6.80 -29.98
N ASP A 929 24.66 -5.78 -29.41
CA ASP A 929 25.59 -5.94 -28.29
C ASP A 929 24.82 -6.41 -27.04
N PHE A 930 25.17 -7.59 -26.53
CA PHE A 930 24.57 -8.17 -25.33
C PHE A 930 25.33 -7.74 -24.07
N PRO A 931 24.67 -7.67 -22.90
CA PRO A 931 25.35 -7.34 -21.65
C PRO A 931 26.42 -8.39 -21.31
N VAL A 932 27.67 -7.94 -21.14
CA VAL A 932 28.78 -8.77 -20.67
C VAL A 932 28.57 -9.09 -19.19
N MET A 933 28.77 -10.36 -18.82
CA MET A 933 28.58 -10.84 -17.46
C MET A 933 29.92 -11.28 -16.85
N SER A 934 30.13 -10.98 -15.57
CA SER A 934 31.34 -11.39 -14.84
C SER A 934 31.40 -12.91 -14.61
N ASP A 935 32.53 -13.53 -14.94
CA ASP A 935 32.79 -14.96 -14.69
C ASP A 935 32.65 -15.32 -13.20
N LYS A 936 33.07 -14.41 -12.30
CA LYS A 936 32.94 -14.61 -10.85
C LYS A 936 31.48 -14.70 -10.40
N LEU A 937 30.59 -13.92 -11.02
CA LEU A 937 29.17 -13.95 -10.72
C LEU A 937 28.50 -15.20 -11.34
N VAL A 938 28.90 -15.58 -12.55
CA VAL A 938 28.42 -16.80 -13.22
C VAL A 938 28.76 -18.06 -12.39
N HIS A 939 29.94 -18.11 -11.78
CA HIS A 939 30.37 -19.23 -10.93
C HIS A 939 29.46 -19.46 -9.70
N LEU A 940 28.69 -18.45 -9.28
CA LEU A 940 27.74 -18.59 -8.17
C LEU A 940 26.39 -19.19 -8.60
N LEU A 941 26.14 -19.37 -9.90
CA LEU A 941 24.88 -19.88 -10.45
C LEU A 941 24.92 -21.41 -10.58
N VAL A 942 24.78 -22.12 -9.46
CA VAL A 942 24.94 -23.59 -9.41
C VAL A 942 23.64 -24.33 -9.74
N TYR A 943 22.58 -24.11 -8.95
CA TYR A 943 21.31 -24.86 -9.05
C TYR A 943 20.13 -24.02 -9.55
N THR A 944 20.31 -22.70 -9.68
CA THR A 944 19.24 -21.74 -9.98
C THR A 944 19.67 -20.77 -11.08
N VAL A 945 19.91 -21.30 -12.28
CA VAL A 945 20.39 -20.54 -13.45
C VAL A 945 19.21 -19.88 -14.18
N GLY A 946 19.16 -18.55 -14.18
CA GLY A 946 18.13 -17.80 -14.87
C GLY A 946 18.25 -17.89 -16.40
N VAL A 947 17.20 -18.34 -17.07
CA VAL A 947 17.12 -18.41 -18.54
C VAL A 947 15.84 -17.74 -19.08
N ARG A 948 15.81 -17.49 -20.39
CA ARG A 948 14.59 -17.01 -21.06
C ARG A 948 13.59 -18.15 -21.24
N PHE A 949 12.31 -17.80 -21.12
CA PHE A 949 11.23 -18.73 -21.46
C PHE A 949 11.11 -18.88 -22.97
N ARG A 950 11.45 -20.06 -23.48
CA ARG A 950 11.40 -20.44 -24.91
C ARG A 950 10.13 -21.23 -25.28
N GLY A 951 9.24 -21.46 -24.31
CA GLY A 951 8.05 -22.29 -24.48
C GLY A 951 8.15 -23.62 -23.73
N ILE A 952 7.03 -24.34 -23.65
CA ILE A 952 6.94 -25.68 -23.06
C ILE A 952 6.37 -26.58 -24.14
N ASN A 953 7.23 -27.04 -25.04
CA ASN A 953 6.88 -27.95 -26.11
C ASN A 953 7.98 -29.00 -26.27
N LYS A 954 7.73 -30.06 -27.05
CA LYS A 954 8.68 -31.18 -27.20
C LYS A 954 10.01 -30.81 -27.87
N LYS A 955 10.13 -29.63 -28.49
CA LYS A 955 11.35 -29.16 -29.16
C LYS A 955 12.25 -28.33 -28.23
N GLU A 956 11.70 -27.85 -27.11
CA GLU A 956 12.42 -27.02 -26.14
C GLU A 956 12.98 -27.88 -25.01
N HIS A 957 14.29 -27.79 -24.78
CA HIS A 957 15.00 -28.54 -23.74
C HIS A 957 15.61 -27.61 -22.70
N TYR A 958 15.27 -27.79 -21.43
CA TYR A 958 15.85 -27.03 -20.31
C TYR A 958 16.66 -27.98 -19.41
N ALA A 959 17.87 -27.57 -19.01
CA ALA A 959 18.64 -28.28 -18.00
C ALA A 959 17.94 -28.19 -16.63
N PRO A 960 18.14 -29.16 -15.71
CA PRO A 960 17.47 -29.17 -14.40
C PRO A 960 17.66 -27.89 -13.57
N GLU A 961 18.82 -27.26 -13.65
CA GLU A 961 19.16 -26.00 -12.98
C GLU A 961 18.55 -24.75 -13.62
N HIS A 962 17.95 -24.87 -14.82
CA HIS A 962 17.34 -23.74 -15.51
C HIS A 962 16.03 -23.32 -14.83
N ILE A 963 15.94 -22.03 -14.54
CA ILE A 963 14.74 -21.38 -14.01
C ILE A 963 14.38 -20.20 -14.91
N PHE A 964 13.10 -20.10 -15.29
CA PHE A 964 12.56 -18.89 -15.90
C PHE A 964 11.56 -18.19 -14.96
N SER A 965 11.34 -16.91 -15.22
CA SER A 965 10.41 -16.07 -14.48
C SER A 965 9.28 -15.60 -15.38
N LEU A 966 8.03 -15.83 -14.98
CA LEU A 966 6.83 -15.43 -15.69
C LEU A 966 6.11 -14.31 -14.92
N SER A 967 5.61 -13.30 -15.63
CA SER A 967 4.62 -12.41 -15.02
C SER A 967 3.32 -13.18 -14.76
N GLU A 968 2.58 -12.77 -13.74
CA GLU A 968 1.24 -13.28 -13.42
C GLU A 968 0.36 -13.39 -14.68
N TYR A 969 0.36 -12.34 -15.51
CA TYR A 969 -0.41 -12.30 -16.75
C TYR A 969 -0.01 -13.42 -17.72
N LYS A 970 1.29 -13.61 -17.96
CA LYS A 970 1.81 -14.65 -18.85
C LYS A 970 1.54 -16.05 -18.31
N ALA A 971 1.72 -16.26 -17.00
CA ALA A 971 1.40 -17.53 -16.35
C ALA A 971 -0.11 -17.86 -16.47
N LEU A 972 -1.00 -16.90 -16.18
CA LEU A 972 -2.45 -17.08 -16.36
C LEU A 972 -2.84 -17.39 -17.81
N ARG A 973 -2.18 -16.76 -18.79
CA ARG A 973 -2.42 -17.04 -20.20
C ARG A 973 -2.06 -18.49 -20.55
N ILE A 974 -0.91 -18.97 -20.09
CA ILE A 974 -0.49 -20.38 -20.28
C ILE A 974 -1.49 -21.33 -19.61
N ILE A 975 -1.89 -21.05 -18.36
CA ILE A 975 -2.86 -21.86 -17.63
C ILE A 975 -4.19 -21.96 -18.39
N ARG A 976 -4.67 -20.85 -18.97
CA ARG A 976 -5.93 -20.82 -19.76
C ARG A 976 -5.82 -21.55 -21.10
N GLN A 977 -4.64 -21.57 -21.73
CA GLN A 977 -4.40 -22.27 -22.99
C GLN A 977 -4.20 -23.78 -22.80
N GLY A 978 -3.78 -24.20 -21.61
CA GLY A 978 -3.61 -25.59 -21.23
C GLY A 978 -2.68 -25.73 -20.03
N ASN A 979 -3.25 -25.89 -18.83
CA ASN A 979 -2.49 -25.99 -17.58
C ASN A 979 -1.52 -27.19 -17.53
N ALA A 980 -1.83 -28.29 -18.23
CA ALA A 980 -1.12 -29.57 -18.12
C ALA A 980 0.38 -29.46 -18.45
N ASP A 981 0.78 -28.62 -19.41
CA ASP A 981 2.17 -28.53 -19.82
C ASP A 981 3.01 -27.75 -18.79
N LEU A 982 2.44 -26.70 -18.19
CA LEU A 982 3.11 -25.97 -17.11
C LEU A 982 3.26 -26.84 -15.85
N VAL A 983 2.24 -27.65 -15.52
CA VAL A 983 2.33 -28.64 -14.43
C VAL A 983 3.44 -29.66 -14.70
N LYS A 984 3.50 -30.26 -15.90
CA LYS A 984 4.55 -31.22 -16.26
C LYS A 984 5.95 -30.63 -16.18
N HIS A 985 6.12 -29.37 -16.62
CA HIS A 985 7.40 -28.68 -16.52
C HIS A 985 7.82 -28.50 -15.05
N ASN A 986 6.89 -28.07 -14.20
CA ASN A 986 7.14 -27.82 -12.78
C ASN A 986 7.38 -29.08 -11.93
N VAL A 987 7.30 -30.27 -12.51
CA VAL A 987 7.72 -31.51 -11.83
C VAL A 987 9.25 -31.63 -11.80
N VAL A 988 9.93 -31.13 -12.83
CA VAL A 988 11.38 -31.29 -13.01
C VAL A 988 12.16 -29.98 -13.08
N HIS A 989 11.47 -28.84 -13.15
CA HIS A 989 12.09 -27.51 -13.21
C HIS A 989 11.42 -26.55 -12.23
N LEU A 990 12.16 -25.50 -11.84
CA LEU A 990 11.64 -24.41 -11.02
C LEU A 990 11.06 -23.30 -11.91
N THR A 991 9.84 -22.85 -11.60
CA THR A 991 9.26 -21.64 -12.19
C THR A 991 9.04 -20.57 -11.14
N ARG A 992 9.50 -19.34 -11.43
CA ARG A 992 9.14 -18.14 -10.66
C ARG A 992 7.97 -17.42 -11.30
N VAL A 993 6.99 -17.03 -10.50
CA VAL A 993 5.90 -16.13 -10.93
C VAL A 993 5.93 -14.86 -10.09
N TYR A 994 5.76 -13.70 -10.71
CA TYR A 994 5.76 -12.40 -10.02
C TYR A 994 4.58 -11.53 -10.45
N PRO A 995 4.17 -10.53 -9.64
CA PRO A 995 3.01 -9.69 -9.94
C PRO A 995 3.21 -8.90 -11.24
N SER A 996 2.19 -8.85 -12.10
CA SER A 996 2.26 -8.03 -13.31
C SER A 996 2.06 -6.54 -12.99
N LEU A 997 2.76 -5.64 -13.67
CA LEU A 997 2.53 -4.19 -13.57
C LEU A 997 1.33 -3.71 -14.41
N ASN A 998 0.51 -4.63 -14.93
CA ASN A 998 -0.55 -4.33 -15.90
C ASN A 998 -1.83 -3.77 -15.26
N SER A 999 -1.90 -3.67 -13.93
CA SER A 999 -3.06 -3.14 -13.20
C SER A 999 -2.67 -1.95 -12.32
N LEU A 1000 -3.51 -0.90 -12.33
CA LEU A 1000 -3.32 0.32 -11.55
C LEU A 1000 -3.22 0.07 -10.03
N SER A 1001 -3.95 -0.92 -9.51
CA SER A 1001 -3.86 -1.32 -8.09
C SER A 1001 -2.48 -1.88 -7.73
N ARG A 1002 -1.84 -2.61 -8.64
CA ARG A 1002 -0.49 -3.17 -8.45
C ARG A 1002 0.60 -2.11 -8.61
N LEU A 1003 0.38 -1.14 -9.50
CA LEU A 1003 1.28 0.00 -9.71
C LEU A 1003 1.29 0.97 -8.51
N ASN A 1004 0.12 1.27 -7.93
CA ASN A 1004 0.01 2.28 -6.86
C ASN A 1004 0.10 1.67 -5.45
N ASN A 1005 -0.51 0.51 -5.22
CA ASN A 1005 -0.64 -0.09 -3.88
C ASN A 1005 0.15 -1.39 -3.70
N SER A 1006 0.99 -1.77 -4.68
CA SER A 1006 1.73 -3.03 -4.64
C SER A 1006 0.84 -4.25 -4.38
N ALA A 1007 -0.41 -4.25 -4.88
CA ALA A 1007 -1.37 -5.33 -4.63
C ALA A 1007 -0.86 -6.71 -5.11
N ASN A 1008 -1.24 -7.77 -4.39
CA ASN A 1008 -0.91 -9.16 -4.68
C ASN A 1008 -1.99 -9.89 -5.48
N PHE A 1009 -1.57 -10.91 -6.22
CA PHE A 1009 -2.49 -11.82 -6.89
C PHE A 1009 -2.80 -12.98 -5.95
N LEU A 1010 -3.84 -13.76 -6.26
CA LEU A 1010 -4.14 -14.95 -5.47
C LEU A 1010 -3.18 -16.08 -5.85
N PRO A 1011 -2.27 -16.49 -4.95
CA PRO A 1011 -1.15 -17.35 -5.31
C PRO A 1011 -1.54 -18.80 -5.61
N HIS A 1012 -2.66 -19.28 -5.06
CA HIS A 1012 -3.12 -20.67 -5.16
C HIS A 1012 -3.37 -21.13 -6.60
N THR A 1013 -3.74 -20.21 -7.50
CA THR A 1013 -3.86 -20.49 -8.94
C THR A 1013 -2.52 -20.88 -9.57
N MET A 1014 -1.44 -20.21 -9.16
CA MET A 1014 -0.08 -20.51 -9.65
C MET A 1014 0.47 -21.77 -9.00
N TRP A 1015 0.19 -21.99 -7.70
CA TRP A 1015 0.52 -23.24 -7.02
C TRP A 1015 -0.19 -24.44 -7.66
N ALA A 1016 -1.44 -24.29 -8.09
CA ALA A 1016 -2.18 -25.34 -8.83
C ALA A 1016 -1.62 -25.63 -10.23
N ALA A 1017 -0.76 -24.76 -10.76
CA ALA A 1017 0.04 -25.03 -11.96
C ALA A 1017 1.42 -25.65 -11.63
N GLY A 1018 1.68 -25.93 -10.34
CA GLY A 1018 2.93 -26.48 -9.84
C GLY A 1018 4.05 -25.46 -9.63
N CYS A 1019 3.83 -24.16 -9.88
CA CYS A 1019 4.87 -23.13 -9.75
C CYS A 1019 5.37 -23.04 -8.30
N GLN A 1020 6.68 -23.11 -8.11
CA GLN A 1020 7.32 -23.19 -6.79
C GLN A 1020 7.51 -21.81 -6.17
N LEU A 1021 8.03 -20.86 -6.97
CA LEU A 1021 8.47 -19.55 -6.51
C LEU A 1021 7.43 -18.48 -6.88
N VAL A 1022 6.28 -18.52 -6.19
CA VAL A 1022 5.18 -17.57 -6.42
C VAL A 1022 5.41 -16.33 -5.55
N ALA A 1023 6.11 -15.34 -6.10
CA ALA A 1023 6.57 -14.17 -5.38
C ALA A 1023 5.46 -13.12 -5.21
N LEU A 1024 5.29 -12.65 -3.97
CA LEU A 1024 4.30 -11.64 -3.58
C LEU A 1024 5.00 -10.39 -3.02
N ASN A 1025 4.32 -9.25 -3.00
CA ASN A 1025 4.71 -8.02 -2.33
C ASN A 1025 4.39 -8.12 -0.83
N TRP A 1026 5.40 -8.37 0.01
CA TRP A 1026 5.25 -8.64 1.45
C TRP A 1026 4.86 -7.41 2.28
N GLN A 1027 5.07 -6.20 1.73
CA GLN A 1027 4.64 -4.95 2.35
C GLN A 1027 3.12 -4.74 2.27
N THR A 1028 2.43 -5.44 1.36
CA THR A 1028 0.98 -5.31 1.15
C THR A 1028 0.24 -6.46 1.81
N ARG A 1029 -0.59 -6.14 2.81
CA ARG A 1029 -1.35 -7.11 3.60
C ARG A 1029 -2.77 -7.27 3.07
N ASP A 1030 -2.88 -7.93 1.94
CA ASP A 1030 -4.13 -8.24 1.28
C ASP A 1030 -4.44 -9.76 1.32
N ARG A 1031 -5.54 -10.17 0.69
CA ARG A 1031 -6.01 -11.56 0.64
C ARG A 1031 -4.94 -12.53 0.10
N GLY A 1032 -4.09 -12.10 -0.84
CA GLY A 1032 -2.99 -12.90 -1.36
C GLY A 1032 -1.92 -13.18 -0.30
N MET A 1033 -1.59 -12.17 0.52
CA MET A 1033 -0.67 -12.33 1.64
C MET A 1033 -1.28 -13.12 2.81
N GLU A 1034 -2.58 -12.97 3.07
CA GLU A 1034 -3.33 -13.83 4.02
C GLU A 1034 -3.21 -15.32 3.63
N MET A 1035 -3.41 -15.64 2.34
CA MET A 1035 -3.23 -17.01 1.83
C MET A 1035 -1.79 -17.51 1.97
N ASN A 1036 -0.80 -16.68 1.64
CA ASN A 1036 0.61 -17.05 1.78
C ASN A 1036 0.97 -17.34 3.24
N HIS A 1037 0.48 -16.51 4.17
CA HIS A 1037 0.69 -16.71 5.60
C HIS A 1037 0.05 -18.03 6.07
N ALA A 1038 -1.21 -18.30 5.69
CA ALA A 1038 -1.89 -19.55 6.04
C ALA A 1038 -1.19 -20.78 5.44
N PHE A 1039 -0.85 -20.73 4.15
CA PHE A 1039 -0.27 -21.87 3.45
C PHE A 1039 1.08 -22.31 4.00
N PHE A 1040 1.95 -21.35 4.34
CA PHE A 1040 3.29 -21.62 4.85
C PHE A 1040 3.40 -21.66 6.37
N ALA A 1041 2.31 -21.43 7.12
CA ALA A 1041 2.28 -21.55 8.58
C ALA A 1041 2.81 -22.93 9.00
N GLY A 1042 3.77 -23.01 9.92
CA GLY A 1042 4.35 -24.30 10.35
C GLY A 1042 5.22 -25.04 9.32
N GLY A 1043 5.30 -24.61 8.05
CA GLY A 1043 6.05 -25.27 6.97
C GLY A 1043 7.51 -24.85 6.83
N ALA A 1044 8.06 -24.06 7.74
CA ALA A 1044 9.45 -23.57 7.65
C ALA A 1044 9.80 -22.88 6.31
N GLY A 1045 8.80 -22.31 5.61
CA GLY A 1045 8.92 -21.66 4.31
C GLY A 1045 8.87 -22.60 3.09
N TYR A 1046 8.69 -23.91 3.31
CA TYR A 1046 8.61 -24.95 2.27
C TYR A 1046 7.35 -25.80 2.47
N ARG A 1047 6.64 -26.10 1.38
CA ARG A 1047 5.48 -27.01 1.43
C ARG A 1047 5.60 -28.05 0.33
N LEU A 1048 5.55 -29.32 0.71
CA LEU A 1048 5.52 -30.42 -0.25
C LEU A 1048 4.23 -30.26 -1.05
N LYS A 1049 4.30 -30.02 -2.37
CA LYS A 1049 3.16 -30.13 -3.30
C LYS A 1049 2.32 -31.41 -3.07
N PRO A 1050 1.08 -31.49 -3.56
CA PRO A 1050 0.37 -32.77 -3.61
C PRO A 1050 0.99 -33.73 -4.63
N PRO A 1051 0.81 -35.06 -4.48
CA PRO A 1051 1.30 -36.04 -5.47
C PRO A 1051 0.79 -35.74 -6.89
N GLY A 1052 -0.42 -35.22 -7.02
CA GLY A 1052 -1.02 -34.77 -8.29
C GLY A 1052 -0.28 -33.64 -9.01
N LEU A 1053 0.72 -33.01 -8.39
CA LEU A 1053 1.58 -31.97 -8.98
C LEU A 1053 3.06 -32.37 -9.01
N ARG A 1054 3.37 -33.64 -8.75
CA ARG A 1054 4.74 -34.13 -8.57
C ARG A 1054 5.01 -35.47 -9.25
N VAL A 1055 4.04 -36.39 -9.20
CA VAL A 1055 4.21 -37.73 -9.78
C VAL A 1055 3.68 -37.73 -11.21
N ARG A 1056 4.56 -37.95 -12.20
CA ARG A 1056 4.19 -37.89 -13.63
C ARG A 1056 3.02 -38.79 -14.00
N SER A 1057 2.90 -39.97 -13.39
CA SER A 1057 1.79 -40.91 -13.66
C SER A 1057 0.43 -40.39 -13.17
N THR A 1058 0.37 -39.50 -12.19
CA THR A 1058 -0.88 -38.98 -11.63
C THR A 1058 -1.33 -37.66 -12.26
N LEU A 1059 -0.55 -37.08 -13.18
CA LEU A 1059 -0.85 -35.79 -13.83
C LEU A 1059 -1.99 -35.85 -14.86
N LYS A 1060 -2.37 -37.05 -15.32
CA LYS A 1060 -3.45 -37.20 -16.30
C LYS A 1060 -4.79 -36.97 -15.60
N SER A 1061 -5.44 -35.86 -15.94
CA SER A 1061 -6.83 -35.59 -15.53
C SER A 1061 -7.77 -36.62 -16.14
N THR A 1062 -8.74 -37.10 -15.36
CA THR A 1062 -9.83 -37.95 -15.85
C THR A 1062 -10.96 -37.13 -16.49
N GLY A 1063 -10.89 -35.79 -16.42
CA GLY A 1063 -11.97 -34.89 -16.80
C GLY A 1063 -13.11 -34.82 -15.78
N GLN A 1064 -13.01 -35.56 -14.66
CA GLN A 1064 -14.00 -35.57 -13.59
C GLN A 1064 -13.50 -34.79 -12.36
N ALA A 1065 -14.42 -34.40 -11.48
CA ALA A 1065 -14.12 -33.76 -10.21
C ALA A 1065 -14.54 -34.67 -9.05
N VAL A 1066 -13.86 -34.50 -7.91
CA VAL A 1066 -14.34 -34.98 -6.62
C VAL A 1066 -14.95 -33.82 -5.87
N ARG A 1067 -16.24 -33.90 -5.58
CA ARG A 1067 -16.93 -32.98 -4.69
C ARG A 1067 -16.74 -33.42 -3.25
N ILE A 1068 -16.27 -32.51 -2.41
CA ILE A 1068 -16.03 -32.72 -0.99
C ILE A 1068 -16.99 -31.81 -0.22
N THR A 1069 -17.80 -32.42 0.62
CA THR A 1069 -18.76 -31.71 1.48
C THR A 1069 -18.18 -31.56 2.89
N ILE A 1070 -18.08 -30.32 3.36
CA ILE A 1070 -17.60 -29.99 4.71
C ILE A 1070 -18.75 -29.32 5.47
N ALA A 1071 -19.24 -29.98 6.50
CA ALA A 1071 -20.17 -29.40 7.45
C ALA A 1071 -19.37 -28.65 8.54
N LEU A 1072 -19.70 -27.38 8.74
CA LEU A 1072 -19.09 -26.52 9.74
C LEU A 1072 -20.16 -26.04 10.69
N THR A 1073 -19.90 -26.12 11.99
CA THR A 1073 -20.72 -25.47 13.02
C THR A 1073 -19.89 -24.39 13.70
N LEU A 1074 -20.27 -23.13 13.51
CA LEU A 1074 -19.71 -22.01 14.24
C LEU A 1074 -20.39 -21.93 15.61
N ILE A 1075 -19.67 -22.31 16.68
CA ILE A 1075 -20.21 -22.43 18.03
C ILE A 1075 -20.11 -21.09 18.76
N SER A 1076 -18.89 -20.55 18.89
CA SER A 1076 -18.59 -19.35 19.66
C SER A 1076 -17.29 -18.66 19.23
N ALA A 1077 -17.00 -17.49 19.79
CA ALA A 1077 -15.67 -16.88 19.76
C ALA A 1077 -15.24 -16.46 21.17
N GLN A 1078 -13.98 -16.08 21.31
CA GLN A 1078 -13.39 -15.74 22.61
C GLN A 1078 -12.64 -14.41 22.55
N GLN A 1079 -12.74 -13.60 23.60
CA GLN A 1079 -11.99 -12.37 23.87
C GLN A 1079 -11.73 -11.55 22.60
N LEU A 1080 -12.81 -11.22 21.87
CA LEU A 1080 -12.74 -10.36 20.70
C LEU A 1080 -12.28 -8.95 21.11
N PRO A 1081 -11.43 -8.30 20.31
CA PRO A 1081 -10.96 -6.96 20.63
C PRO A 1081 -12.12 -5.97 20.63
N SER A 1082 -12.22 -5.13 21.66
CA SER A 1082 -13.14 -3.99 21.69
C SER A 1082 -12.48 -2.74 21.08
N GLY A 1083 -13.29 -1.89 20.45
CA GLY A 1083 -12.85 -0.63 19.85
C GLY A 1083 -12.74 0.51 20.88
N ARG A 1084 -13.03 1.75 20.46
CA ARG A 1084 -13.22 2.88 21.39
C ARG A 1084 -14.54 2.80 22.16
N ASP A 1085 -15.52 2.17 21.55
CA ASP A 1085 -16.80 1.86 22.18
C ASP A 1085 -16.70 0.45 22.78
N ASP A 1086 -16.98 0.35 24.07
CA ASP A 1086 -16.89 -0.89 24.86
C ASP A 1086 -18.03 -1.88 24.56
N ASN A 1087 -18.83 -1.63 23.53
CA ASN A 1087 -20.01 -2.42 23.20
C ASN A 1087 -19.94 -2.83 21.73
N ILE A 1088 -19.58 -4.09 21.48
CA ILE A 1088 -19.49 -4.68 20.14
C ILE A 1088 -20.64 -5.67 19.92
N ALA A 1089 -21.12 -5.75 18.68
CA ALA A 1089 -22.15 -6.68 18.23
C ALA A 1089 -21.55 -7.57 17.12
N PRO A 1090 -20.84 -8.66 17.49
CA PRO A 1090 -20.02 -9.41 16.56
C PRO A 1090 -20.85 -10.36 15.69
N TYR A 1091 -20.54 -10.37 14.39
CA TYR A 1091 -21.03 -11.38 13.43
C TYR A 1091 -19.88 -11.90 12.57
N VAL A 1092 -20.07 -13.07 11.94
CA VAL A 1092 -19.03 -13.71 11.13
C VAL A 1092 -19.42 -13.76 9.67
N THR A 1093 -18.51 -13.35 8.78
CA THR A 1093 -18.60 -13.58 7.35
C THR A 1093 -17.55 -14.61 6.93
N PHE A 1094 -17.82 -15.34 5.85
CA PHE A 1094 -16.87 -16.32 5.34
C PHE A 1094 -16.86 -16.38 3.81
N SER A 1095 -15.76 -16.89 3.27
CA SER A 1095 -15.60 -17.11 1.82
C SER A 1095 -14.62 -18.23 1.54
N VAL A 1096 -14.86 -18.99 0.47
CA VAL A 1096 -13.98 -20.07 0.01
C VAL A 1096 -13.29 -19.66 -1.29
N ASP A 1097 -11.98 -19.90 -1.38
CA ASP A 1097 -11.17 -19.69 -2.56
C ASP A 1097 -10.63 -21.02 -3.09
N ALA A 1098 -10.86 -21.29 -4.37
CA ALA A 1098 -10.29 -22.43 -5.11
C ALA A 1098 -9.57 -21.95 -6.39
N PRO A 1099 -8.60 -22.71 -6.92
CA PRO A 1099 -7.87 -22.35 -8.13
C PRO A 1099 -8.79 -22.16 -9.34
N VAL A 1100 -8.58 -21.08 -10.10
CA VAL A 1100 -9.49 -20.71 -11.19
C VAL A 1100 -9.55 -21.74 -12.32
N GLN A 1101 -8.47 -22.52 -12.53
CA GLN A 1101 -8.44 -23.60 -13.52
C GLN A 1101 -9.24 -24.84 -13.11
N TRP A 1102 -9.86 -24.86 -11.93
CA TRP A 1102 -10.73 -25.95 -11.49
C TRP A 1102 -12.22 -25.63 -11.70
N GLY A 1103 -12.53 -24.48 -12.29
CA GLY A 1103 -13.90 -24.05 -12.61
C GLY A 1103 -14.61 -23.32 -11.47
N LYS A 1104 -15.85 -22.87 -11.71
CA LYS A 1104 -16.70 -22.16 -10.73
C LYS A 1104 -17.62 -23.12 -9.98
N HIS A 1105 -17.09 -24.21 -9.45
CA HIS A 1105 -17.90 -25.27 -8.86
C HIS A 1105 -17.88 -25.32 -7.32
N THR A 1106 -17.22 -24.37 -6.66
CA THR A 1106 -17.34 -24.20 -5.21
C THR A 1106 -18.70 -23.56 -4.88
N GLN A 1107 -19.56 -24.30 -4.17
CA GLN A 1107 -20.86 -23.81 -3.72
C GLN A 1107 -20.90 -23.78 -2.20
N VAL A 1108 -21.47 -22.70 -1.65
CA VAL A 1108 -21.72 -22.56 -0.22
C VAL A 1108 -23.23 -22.67 -0.01
N GLN A 1109 -23.66 -23.63 0.79
CA GLN A 1109 -25.06 -23.78 1.20
C GLN A 1109 -25.15 -23.54 2.72
N VAL A 1110 -25.93 -22.54 3.13
CA VAL A 1110 -26.19 -22.26 4.55
C VAL A 1110 -27.47 -23.00 4.95
N GLY A 1111 -27.44 -23.74 6.07
CA GLY A 1111 -28.60 -24.46 6.59
C GLY A 1111 -29.69 -23.50 7.08
N HIS A 1112 -30.89 -23.67 6.50
CA HIS A 1112 -32.21 -23.04 6.66
C HIS A 1112 -32.59 -22.07 7.81
N GLU A 1113 -33.54 -21.19 7.46
CA GLU A 1113 -34.46 -20.33 8.26
C GLU A 1113 -33.96 -18.96 8.75
N ASP A 1114 -33.56 -18.09 7.82
CA ASP A 1114 -33.92 -16.67 7.90
C ASP A 1114 -33.72 -16.02 6.52
N GLU A 1115 -34.79 -15.93 5.74
CA GLU A 1115 -34.84 -15.30 4.39
C GLU A 1115 -34.47 -13.80 4.39
N HIS A 1116 -33.98 -13.23 5.50
CA HIS A 1116 -33.76 -11.79 5.66
C HIS A 1116 -32.30 -11.36 5.90
N VAL A 1117 -31.30 -12.24 5.78
CA VAL A 1117 -29.89 -11.82 5.80
C VAL A 1117 -29.36 -11.61 4.37
N ARG A 1118 -29.54 -10.38 3.90
CA ARG A 1118 -29.18 -9.87 2.57
C ARG A 1118 -27.67 -9.74 2.38
N SER A 1119 -26.93 -10.84 2.14
CA SER A 1119 -25.60 -10.90 1.48
C SER A 1119 -25.12 -12.35 1.32
N PRO A 1120 -24.59 -12.79 0.15
CA PRO A 1120 -23.98 -14.11 0.03
C PRO A 1120 -22.77 -14.27 0.99
N GLY A 1121 -22.81 -15.26 1.90
CA GLY A 1121 -21.68 -15.62 2.77
C GLY A 1121 -21.62 -14.98 4.16
N ALA A 1122 -22.71 -14.35 4.64
CA ALA A 1122 -22.81 -13.88 6.02
C ALA A 1122 -23.53 -14.92 6.90
N LEU A 1123 -22.96 -15.25 8.07
CA LEU A 1123 -23.61 -16.08 9.10
C LEU A 1123 -24.44 -15.21 10.07
N PRO A 1124 -25.41 -15.79 10.80
CA PRO A 1124 -26.36 -15.09 11.67
C PRO A 1124 -25.70 -14.17 12.71
N ARG A 1125 -26.46 -13.15 13.10
CA ARG A 1125 -26.10 -12.17 14.13
C ARG A 1125 -26.28 -12.79 15.51
N THR A 1126 -25.44 -12.41 16.48
CA THR A 1126 -25.83 -12.58 17.89
C THR A 1126 -26.89 -11.53 18.23
N ALA A 1127 -28.08 -11.98 18.63
CA ALA A 1127 -29.11 -11.09 19.13
C ALA A 1127 -28.66 -10.48 20.47
N ALA A 1128 -28.18 -9.23 20.45
CA ALA A 1128 -28.12 -8.24 21.56
C ALA A 1128 -27.62 -8.66 22.97
N ALA A 1129 -27.11 -9.88 23.20
CA ALA A 1129 -26.96 -10.45 24.55
C ALA A 1129 -25.55 -10.91 24.96
N SER A 1130 -24.53 -10.88 24.10
CA SER A 1130 -23.16 -11.19 24.54
C SER A 1130 -22.14 -10.26 23.88
N GLY A 1131 -21.29 -9.67 24.72
CA GLY A 1131 -20.28 -8.71 24.31
C GLY A 1131 -19.11 -9.39 23.60
N GLY A 1132 -17.94 -8.74 23.64
CA GLY A 1132 -16.74 -9.28 23.01
C GLY A 1132 -16.10 -10.46 23.74
N LEU A 1133 -16.49 -10.74 25.00
CA LEU A 1133 -15.81 -11.75 25.79
C LEU A 1133 -16.08 -13.16 25.26
N MET A 1134 -17.34 -13.58 25.10
CA MET A 1134 -17.71 -14.96 24.68
C MET A 1134 -18.99 -15.01 23.83
N PRO A 1135 -19.01 -14.41 22.63
CA PRO A 1135 -20.19 -14.51 21.76
C PRO A 1135 -20.42 -15.94 21.28
N SER A 1136 -21.68 -16.37 21.17
CA SER A 1136 -22.08 -17.71 20.70
C SER A 1136 -23.18 -17.62 19.65
N TRP A 1137 -23.05 -18.42 18.58
CA TRP A 1137 -23.97 -18.40 17.43
C TRP A 1137 -24.60 -19.76 17.15
N ASN A 1138 -23.89 -20.88 17.40
CA ASN A 1138 -24.32 -22.25 17.09
C ASN A 1138 -24.91 -22.41 15.67
N THR A 1139 -24.28 -21.80 14.68
CA THR A 1139 -24.76 -21.82 13.29
C THR A 1139 -24.09 -22.91 12.47
N GLN A 1140 -24.88 -23.69 11.74
CA GLN A 1140 -24.38 -24.68 10.78
C GLN A 1140 -24.28 -24.11 9.36
N CYS A 1141 -23.19 -24.44 8.66
CA CYS A 1141 -23.05 -24.21 7.22
C CYS A 1141 -22.38 -25.40 6.54
N THR A 1142 -22.69 -25.58 5.26
CA THR A 1142 -22.18 -26.68 4.44
C THR A 1142 -21.42 -26.10 3.25
N LEU A 1143 -20.18 -26.55 3.09
CA LEU A 1143 -19.32 -26.17 1.97
C LEU A 1143 -19.22 -27.33 0.99
N HIS A 1144 -19.43 -27.05 -0.29
CA HIS A 1144 -19.19 -27.99 -1.39
C HIS A 1144 -17.98 -27.51 -2.19
N ILE A 1145 -16.92 -28.31 -2.20
CA ILE A 1145 -15.66 -27.98 -2.88
C ILE A 1145 -15.35 -29.05 -3.90
N ASP A 1146 -15.25 -28.65 -5.16
CA ASP A 1146 -14.90 -29.55 -6.25
C ASP A 1146 -13.40 -29.44 -6.54
N VAL A 1147 -12.69 -30.57 -6.43
CA VAL A 1147 -11.27 -30.70 -6.77
C VAL A 1147 -11.09 -31.64 -7.97
N PRO A 1148 -10.07 -31.46 -8.83
CA PRO A 1148 -9.82 -32.36 -9.95
C PRO A 1148 -9.64 -33.82 -9.49
N ALA A 1149 -10.34 -34.75 -10.14
CA ALA A 1149 -10.11 -36.17 -9.93
C ALA A 1149 -8.82 -36.61 -10.62
N THR A 1150 -8.01 -37.39 -9.91
CA THR A 1150 -6.76 -37.96 -10.45
C THR A 1150 -6.95 -39.42 -10.85
N GLN A 1151 -6.09 -39.94 -11.72
CA GLN A 1151 -6.17 -41.32 -12.19
C GLN A 1151 -6.22 -42.32 -11.01
N GLY A 1152 -7.26 -43.15 -10.96
CA GLY A 1152 -7.51 -44.12 -9.88
C GLY A 1152 -8.50 -43.66 -8.81
N THR A 1153 -8.93 -42.39 -8.84
CA THR A 1153 -9.91 -41.83 -7.90
C THR A 1153 -11.28 -42.49 -8.02
N GLU A 1154 -11.71 -42.79 -9.25
CA GLU A 1154 -12.99 -43.45 -9.55
C GLU A 1154 -13.17 -44.77 -8.80
N LYS A 1155 -12.18 -45.66 -8.92
CA LYS A 1155 -12.20 -46.98 -8.28
C LYS A 1155 -12.21 -46.92 -6.76
N ILE A 1156 -11.57 -45.92 -6.16
CA ILE A 1156 -11.46 -45.80 -4.70
C ILE A 1156 -12.77 -45.30 -4.10
N LEU A 1157 -13.41 -44.31 -4.73
CA LEU A 1157 -14.67 -43.74 -4.26
C LEU A 1157 -15.82 -44.75 -4.36
N GLU A 1158 -15.85 -45.57 -5.41
CA GLU A 1158 -16.85 -46.65 -5.58
C GLU A 1158 -16.81 -47.71 -4.45
N HIS A 1159 -15.65 -47.94 -3.83
CA HIS A 1159 -15.45 -49.06 -2.90
C HIS A 1159 -15.31 -48.65 -1.43
N ARG A 1160 -14.89 -47.41 -1.13
CA ARG A 1160 -14.51 -47.02 0.23
C ARG A 1160 -15.05 -45.68 0.72
N GLY A 1161 -15.68 -44.86 -0.13
CA GLY A 1161 -16.19 -43.54 0.25
C GLY A 1161 -15.14 -42.56 0.81
N THR A 1162 -13.84 -42.86 0.65
CA THR A 1162 -12.71 -42.08 1.20
C THR A 1162 -11.95 -41.39 0.06
N ILE A 1163 -11.54 -40.14 0.28
CA ILE A 1163 -10.79 -39.36 -0.72
C ILE A 1163 -9.38 -39.97 -0.86
N PRO A 1164 -8.92 -40.34 -2.07
CA PRO A 1164 -7.54 -40.75 -2.28
C PRO A 1164 -6.58 -39.65 -1.80
N GLN A 1165 -5.49 -40.00 -1.12
CA GLN A 1165 -4.51 -39.04 -0.60
C GLN A 1165 -4.00 -38.05 -1.67
N VAL A 1166 -3.89 -38.50 -2.93
CA VAL A 1166 -3.52 -37.67 -4.08
C VAL A 1166 -4.52 -36.53 -4.31
N THR A 1167 -5.81 -36.84 -4.22
CA THR A 1167 -6.92 -35.90 -4.43
C THR A 1167 -7.18 -35.07 -3.17
N HIS A 1168 -7.01 -35.65 -1.98
CA HIS A 1168 -7.04 -34.92 -0.71
C HIS A 1168 -5.95 -33.83 -0.67
N GLY A 1169 -4.73 -34.13 -1.13
CA GLY A 1169 -3.66 -33.13 -1.19
C GLY A 1169 -3.97 -31.93 -2.10
N LEU A 1170 -4.95 -32.02 -3.02
CA LEU A 1170 -5.39 -30.86 -3.79
C LEU A 1170 -6.19 -29.86 -2.95
N LEU A 1171 -6.79 -30.29 -1.83
CA LEU A 1171 -7.39 -29.37 -0.84
C LEU A 1171 -6.36 -28.42 -0.23
N ASP A 1172 -5.06 -28.76 -0.28
CA ASP A 1172 -3.98 -27.86 0.14
C ASP A 1172 -3.99 -26.54 -0.66
N LEU A 1173 -4.68 -26.47 -1.79
CA LEU A 1173 -4.77 -25.28 -2.64
C LEU A 1173 -6.12 -24.56 -2.53
N CYS A 1174 -6.99 -25.01 -1.61
CA CYS A 1174 -8.26 -24.40 -1.30
C CYS A 1174 -8.20 -23.72 0.07
N PHE A 1175 -8.79 -22.53 0.18
CA PHE A 1175 -8.70 -21.70 1.39
C PHE A 1175 -10.08 -21.28 1.86
N LEU A 1176 -10.29 -21.31 3.18
CA LEU A 1176 -11.48 -20.80 3.83
C LEU A 1176 -11.10 -19.58 4.67
N ARG A 1177 -11.76 -18.47 4.40
CA ARG A 1177 -11.53 -17.21 5.09
C ARG A 1177 -12.72 -16.90 5.99
N PHE A 1178 -12.45 -16.62 7.26
CA PHE A 1178 -13.40 -16.07 8.22
C PHE A 1178 -13.08 -14.61 8.52
N GLN A 1179 -14.09 -13.77 8.67
CA GLN A 1179 -13.94 -12.43 9.24
C GLN A 1179 -14.97 -12.23 10.34
N VAL A 1180 -14.50 -11.82 11.50
CA VAL A 1180 -15.35 -11.35 12.60
C VAL A 1180 -15.49 -9.85 12.45
N MET A 1181 -16.74 -9.39 12.33
CA MET A 1181 -17.11 -8.02 12.06
C MET A 1181 -17.95 -7.49 13.23
N ASP A 1182 -17.83 -6.21 13.52
CA ASP A 1182 -18.65 -5.48 14.50
C ASP A 1182 -19.70 -4.64 13.78
N GLU A 1183 -20.97 -4.83 14.13
CA GLU A 1183 -22.09 -4.07 13.59
C GLU A 1183 -22.24 -2.73 14.35
N GLN A 1184 -21.63 -1.67 13.81
CA GLN A 1184 -21.78 -0.31 14.32
C GLN A 1184 -22.65 0.56 13.40
N PRO A 1185 -23.38 1.57 13.93
CA PRO A 1185 -24.15 2.52 13.11
C PRO A 1185 -23.23 3.25 12.11
N GLY A 1186 -23.35 2.91 10.83
CA GLY A 1186 -22.47 3.41 9.77
C GLY A 1186 -21.81 2.26 8.99
N MET A 1187 -20.52 2.01 9.25
CA MET A 1187 -19.70 1.02 8.53
C MET A 1187 -19.27 -0.13 9.45
N PRO A 1188 -19.45 -1.40 9.03
CA PRO A 1188 -18.95 -2.55 9.78
C PRO A 1188 -17.43 -2.50 9.98
N VAL A 1189 -16.95 -2.80 11.18
CA VAL A 1189 -15.52 -2.79 11.52
C VAL A 1189 -15.02 -4.22 11.66
N ALA A 1190 -13.93 -4.58 11.00
CA ALA A 1190 -13.32 -5.89 11.19
C ALA A 1190 -12.63 -5.99 12.56
N LEU A 1191 -13.08 -6.91 13.40
CA LEU A 1191 -12.49 -7.24 14.69
C LEU A 1191 -11.29 -8.19 14.56
N GLY A 1192 -11.36 -9.09 13.57
CA GLY A 1192 -10.27 -9.98 13.23
C GLY A 1192 -10.63 -10.87 12.04
N SER A 1193 -9.64 -11.45 11.40
CA SER A 1193 -9.83 -12.43 10.32
C SER A 1193 -8.99 -13.68 10.54
N SER A 1194 -9.37 -14.77 9.90
CA SER A 1194 -8.55 -15.97 9.83
C SER A 1194 -8.64 -16.56 8.43
N MET A 1195 -7.51 -17.00 7.90
CA MET A 1195 -7.41 -17.69 6.62
C MET A 1195 -6.90 -19.09 6.92
N VAL A 1196 -7.66 -20.09 6.53
CA VAL A 1196 -7.42 -21.50 6.87
C VAL A 1196 -7.20 -22.28 5.59
N ASN A 1197 -6.18 -23.12 5.58
CA ASN A 1197 -5.93 -24.06 4.50
C ASN A 1197 -6.79 -25.31 4.66
N LEU A 1198 -7.63 -25.63 3.66
CA LEU A 1198 -8.61 -26.71 3.79
C LEU A 1198 -8.00 -28.12 3.78
N GLY A 1199 -6.82 -28.30 3.17
CA GLY A 1199 -6.09 -29.56 3.21
C GLY A 1199 -5.41 -29.83 4.56
N GLN A 1200 -5.19 -28.78 5.36
CA GLN A 1200 -4.61 -28.90 6.71
C GLN A 1200 -5.66 -28.86 7.81
N LEU A 1201 -6.89 -28.45 7.49
CA LEU A 1201 -7.98 -28.33 8.45
C LEU A 1201 -8.39 -29.71 8.97
N ARG A 1202 -8.30 -29.90 10.29
CA ARG A 1202 -8.67 -31.15 10.96
C ARG A 1202 -10.15 -31.15 11.34
N SER A 1203 -10.79 -32.32 11.30
CA SER A 1203 -12.18 -32.54 11.76
C SER A 1203 -12.34 -32.28 13.27
N GLY A 1204 -13.56 -32.21 13.77
CA GLY A 1204 -13.89 -32.10 15.19
C GLY A 1204 -13.91 -30.68 15.75
N TYR A 1205 -13.82 -30.58 17.08
CA TYR A 1205 -13.90 -29.32 17.83
C TYR A 1205 -12.55 -28.61 17.85
N ARG A 1206 -12.46 -27.47 17.15
CA ARG A 1206 -11.20 -26.74 16.94
C ARG A 1206 -11.30 -25.26 17.31
N HIS A 1207 -10.20 -24.73 17.83
CA HIS A 1207 -9.98 -23.29 17.96
C HIS A 1207 -9.23 -22.76 16.74
N ILE A 1208 -9.83 -21.80 16.03
CA ILE A 1208 -9.24 -21.12 14.89
C ILE A 1208 -8.76 -19.74 15.35
N PRO A 1209 -7.45 -19.46 15.41
CA PRO A 1209 -6.93 -18.18 15.86
C PRO A 1209 -7.32 -17.05 14.90
N LEU A 1210 -7.57 -15.86 15.47
CA LEU A 1210 -7.86 -14.64 14.72
C LEU A 1210 -6.61 -13.76 14.60
N TYR A 1211 -6.55 -12.98 13.54
CA TYR A 1211 -5.48 -12.07 13.18
C TYR A 1211 -6.04 -10.66 12.98
N ASP A 1212 -5.24 -9.65 13.32
CA ASP A 1212 -5.57 -8.27 13.00
C ASP A 1212 -5.37 -7.94 11.52
N THR A 1213 -5.75 -6.72 11.10
CA THR A 1213 -5.54 -6.23 9.72
C THR A 1213 -4.08 -6.18 9.29
N GLN A 1214 -3.16 -6.35 10.24
CA GLN A 1214 -1.74 -6.37 10.02
C GLN A 1214 -1.17 -7.81 10.06
N LEU A 1215 -2.02 -8.83 9.91
CA LEU A 1215 -1.68 -10.26 9.93
C LEU A 1215 -0.97 -10.70 11.21
N SER A 1216 -1.20 -10.00 12.32
CA SER A 1216 -0.62 -10.35 13.61
C SER A 1216 -1.66 -11.08 14.45
N ARG A 1217 -1.31 -12.27 14.93
CA ARG A 1217 -2.21 -13.11 15.73
C ARG A 1217 -2.67 -12.35 16.97
N LEU A 1218 -3.99 -12.29 17.15
CA LEU A 1218 -4.64 -11.85 18.38
C LEU A 1218 -4.44 -12.94 19.42
N LEU A 1219 -3.72 -12.62 20.50
CA LEU A 1219 -3.24 -13.61 21.47
C LEU A 1219 -4.35 -14.42 22.14
N TYR A 1220 -5.49 -13.77 22.38
CA TYR A 1220 -6.60 -14.32 23.15
C TYR A 1220 -7.85 -14.58 22.30
N SER A 1221 -7.84 -14.15 21.03
CA SER A 1221 -9.02 -14.19 20.18
C SER A 1221 -9.01 -15.39 19.23
N SER A 1222 -10.05 -16.21 19.30
CA SER A 1222 -10.25 -17.36 18.43
C SER A 1222 -11.73 -17.62 18.17
N LEU A 1223 -12.03 -18.27 17.05
CA LEU A 1223 -13.32 -18.92 16.81
C LEU A 1223 -13.28 -20.34 17.35
N PHE A 1224 -14.38 -20.81 17.92
CA PHE A 1224 -14.57 -22.21 18.30
C PHE A 1224 -15.60 -22.83 17.36
N MET A 1225 -15.20 -23.92 16.71
CA MET A 1225 -15.98 -24.52 15.63
C MET A 1225 -15.94 -26.04 15.71
N HIS A 1226 -16.99 -26.68 15.22
CA HIS A 1226 -17.00 -28.11 14.92
C HIS A 1226 -16.93 -28.32 13.41
N ILE A 1227 -16.03 -29.19 12.94
CA ILE A 1227 -15.72 -29.39 11.52
C ILE A 1227 -15.94 -30.87 11.18
N GLN A 1228 -16.71 -31.17 10.14
CA GLN A 1228 -16.95 -32.54 9.73
C GLN A 1228 -16.91 -32.68 8.22
N TYR A 1229 -16.08 -33.59 7.72
CA TYR A 1229 -16.06 -33.98 6.31
C TYR A 1229 -17.11 -35.07 6.12
N THR A 1230 -18.20 -34.77 5.42
CA THR A 1230 -19.42 -35.61 5.45
C THR A 1230 -19.63 -36.43 4.20
N HIS A 1231 -19.30 -35.92 3.01
CA HIS A 1231 -19.64 -36.57 1.75
C HIS A 1231 -18.61 -36.33 0.66
N VAL A 1232 -18.35 -37.37 -0.13
CA VAL A 1232 -17.41 -37.35 -1.25
C VAL A 1232 -18.05 -38.05 -2.44
N GLU A 1233 -18.24 -37.34 -3.55
CA GLU A 1233 -18.80 -37.91 -4.77
C GLU A 1233 -18.03 -37.50 -6.02
N LEU A 1234 -18.12 -38.32 -7.07
CA LEU A 1234 -17.62 -37.97 -8.39
C LEU A 1234 -18.68 -37.18 -9.13
N VAL A 1235 -18.27 -36.05 -9.69
CA VAL A 1235 -19.14 -35.22 -10.53
C VAL A 1235 -18.48 -34.97 -11.88
N ASN A 1236 -19.30 -34.81 -12.91
CA ASN A 1236 -18.81 -34.48 -14.25
C ASN A 1236 -18.16 -33.09 -14.23
N GLY A 1237 -16.84 -33.06 -14.39
CA GLY A 1237 -16.07 -31.83 -14.48
C GLY A 1237 -16.01 -31.31 -15.90
N ARG A 1238 -15.96 -29.98 -16.08
CA ARG A 1238 -15.43 -29.36 -17.31
C ARG A 1238 -14.10 -28.70 -16.93
N PHE A 1239 -13.04 -29.52 -16.82
CA PHE A 1239 -11.68 -29.07 -16.52
C PHE A 1239 -10.88 -28.71 -17.76
#